data_AF-A0A0F6A7V4-F1
#
_entry.id   AF-A0A0F6A7V4-F1
#
_cell.length_a   1.000
_cell.length_b   1.000
_cell.length_c   1.000
_cell.angle_alpha   90.00
_cell.angle_beta   90.00
_cell.angle_gamma   90.00
#
_symmetry.space_group_name_H-M   'P 1'
#
loop_
_entity.id
_entity.type
_entity.pdbx_description
1 polymer ?
#
loop_
_entity_poly.entity_id
_entity_poly.type
_entity_poly.pdbx_seq_one_letter_code
_entity_poly.pdbx_strand_id
1 'polypeptide(L)'
;MNYIFFFLVSFFSAFSFSGEFKSSADSRSNVDLYIPSKPNSSGVSNNDVSSYSVSSSNIKVLNYASNNGGRKASRIIINVSSSSLKRKISLVGESAELIILAKNFSCTGCKFEGFDRVIIAGGINGSDLTASENISINSLDASGVPVVTLLGEKVTLAGNINTHDKVERAYNGQYVVLNNGSQKAGVGTFAAYAGRVTLNIDSLSPTTSRVSNDLGYELTTNNNLKITANAVKLISNTGSGLKINGVIDTTSDVFMTGSLGNKIQLASEGLVASNLCTSLFCYIQYTGQVNTGGSVISSGYSLSLDAKSTISADKVQMTSRHFTNMGGIFTDNFGASTVSHFSNEGQIHTRFGRIESNNYIQNSGSIFGKDLHFYGKNRFRNGNAMPKVIGHRMDELFLEDLFYGTYTRVLERDSGQINNPAIVHASNLYISTKGFENINSYYVSRGANDSTWTEKIPLDLEKSNQVVVAAEHNLHINAEDYFLNSSANVLLNSYSSSGTLYIESKKVINERYRMESDFSVQERVVNNTREKHVLPNFLHYSSPGQIRSIGKFKVKSSEFFLNDSSFVEVFGEMEVNTPKLYNYGLQVTKELVMSEGLEQFEQYARCTSIDDYIWVNGRRVPAQDYCSGILEEADTTVVSVDVKEIDTLFYAGMGVLSTSDFEADNRHLSQNIQNYILQRYKKDIAKVAPEVPTHSECSGGLLDPTLDLSTGNVRIIHSYFCAAPATNEGIERFVEEWNADYIELAEKYK
;
A
#
# COMPACT_ATOMS: atom_id res chain seq x y z
N MET A 1 64.04 58.86 -48.85
CA MET A 1 62.57 58.79 -48.73
C MET A 1 62.18 57.32 -48.76
N ASN A 2 62.49 56.56 -47.69
CA ASN A 2 61.75 56.38 -46.43
C ASN A 2 60.45 55.58 -46.57
N TYR A 3 60.55 54.28 -46.34
CA TYR A 3 59.57 53.50 -45.58
C TYR A 3 60.34 52.46 -44.75
N ILE A 4 60.19 52.52 -43.43
CA ILE A 4 60.74 51.57 -42.45
C ILE A 4 59.58 50.73 -41.91
N PHE A 5 59.77 49.41 -41.99
CA PHE A 5 59.00 48.37 -41.34
C PHE A 5 59.33 48.32 -39.83
N PHE A 6 58.33 48.18 -38.96
CA PHE A 6 58.55 47.71 -37.59
C PHE A 6 57.44 46.73 -37.16
N PHE A 7 57.89 45.59 -36.65
CA PHE A 7 57.14 44.55 -35.95
C PHE A 7 56.61 45.06 -34.61
N LEU A 8 55.40 44.63 -34.21
CA LEU A 8 55.05 44.59 -32.78
C LEU A 8 54.10 43.42 -32.48
N VAL A 9 54.70 42.41 -31.84
CA VAL A 9 54.07 41.26 -31.21
C VAL A 9 53.29 41.74 -29.99
N SER A 10 51.99 41.48 -29.92
CA SER A 10 51.17 41.72 -28.74
C SER A 10 51.15 40.44 -27.87
N PHE A 11 52.00 40.44 -26.84
CA PHE A 11 51.87 39.55 -25.68
C PHE A 11 50.79 40.15 -24.77
N PHE A 12 49.61 39.54 -24.67
CA PHE A 12 48.72 39.70 -23.52
C PHE A 12 48.87 38.45 -22.65
N SER A 13 49.68 38.56 -21.61
CA SER A 13 49.74 37.60 -20.53
C SER A 13 48.42 37.65 -19.74
N ALA A 14 47.67 36.55 -19.77
CA ALA A 14 46.64 36.26 -18.80
C ALA A 14 47.31 36.04 -17.44
N PHE A 15 47.20 37.02 -16.53
CA PHE A 15 47.47 36.79 -15.12
C PHE A 15 46.41 35.84 -14.57
N SER A 16 46.72 34.54 -14.52
CA SER A 16 46.04 33.58 -13.67
C SER A 16 46.51 33.83 -12.23
N PHE A 17 45.69 34.52 -11.44
CA PHE A 17 45.85 34.48 -9.99
C PHE A 17 45.30 33.14 -9.52
N SER A 18 46.19 32.19 -9.25
CA SER A 18 45.86 31.01 -8.45
C SER A 18 45.43 31.50 -7.07
N GLY A 19 44.22 31.16 -6.61
CA GLY A 19 43.82 31.40 -5.24
C GLY A 19 44.77 30.67 -4.29
N GLU A 20 45.71 31.38 -3.68
CA GLU A 20 46.49 30.83 -2.57
C GLU A 20 45.53 30.53 -1.42
N PHE A 21 45.52 29.27 -0.98
CA PHE A 21 44.96 28.89 0.31
C PHE A 21 45.76 29.59 1.41
N LYS A 22 45.40 30.82 1.73
CA LYS A 22 45.93 31.51 2.92
C LYS A 22 45.24 30.91 4.14
N SER A 23 45.68 29.74 4.57
CA SER A 23 45.44 29.31 5.94
C SER A 23 46.18 30.29 6.85
N SER A 24 45.49 31.34 7.25
CA SER A 24 45.80 32.00 8.51
C SER A 24 45.39 31.01 9.59
N ALA A 25 46.25 30.03 9.87
CA ALA A 25 46.12 29.20 11.05
C ALA A 25 46.30 30.14 12.24
N ASP A 26 45.20 30.74 12.71
CA ASP A 26 45.19 31.31 14.04
C ASP A 26 45.37 30.13 14.97
N SER A 27 46.61 29.91 15.43
CA SER A 27 47.03 28.80 16.30
C SER A 27 46.18 28.63 17.57
N ARG A 28 45.27 29.56 17.85
CA ARG A 28 44.33 29.54 18.98
C ARG A 28 42.90 29.15 18.60
N SER A 29 42.53 29.10 17.32
CA SER A 29 41.17 28.76 16.87
C SER A 29 41.20 27.60 15.88
N ASN A 30 40.42 26.54 16.13
CA ASN A 30 40.24 25.39 15.23
C ASN A 30 39.42 25.75 13.95
N VAL A 31 39.65 26.93 13.38
CA VAL A 31 38.88 27.48 12.26
C VAL A 31 39.82 27.98 11.17
N ASP A 32 39.69 27.39 9.99
CA ASP A 32 40.38 27.83 8.79
C ASP A 32 39.51 28.87 8.05
N LEU A 33 40.14 29.95 7.62
CA LEU A 33 39.49 30.97 6.80
C LEU A 33 39.79 30.71 5.34
N TYR A 34 38.75 30.65 4.51
CA TYR A 34 38.86 30.52 3.07
C TYR A 34 38.30 31.78 2.40
N ILE A 35 39.12 32.41 1.56
CA ILE A 35 38.72 33.59 0.78
C ILE A 35 38.61 33.15 -0.68
N PRO A 36 37.40 33.12 -1.27
CA PRO A 36 37.22 32.79 -2.68
C PRO A 36 37.96 33.78 -3.60
N SER A 37 38.33 33.32 -4.78
CA SER A 37 38.90 34.14 -5.85
C SER A 37 37.89 35.20 -6.30
N LYS A 38 38.38 36.29 -6.89
CA LYS A 38 37.53 37.38 -7.39
C LYS A 38 36.46 36.83 -8.36
N PRO A 39 35.16 37.12 -8.15
CA PRO A 39 34.12 36.66 -9.06
C PRO A 39 34.21 37.39 -10.41
N ASN A 40 33.83 36.68 -11.48
CA ASN A 40 33.74 37.24 -12.82
C ASN A 40 32.51 38.17 -12.98
N SER A 41 32.27 38.68 -14.20
CA SER A 41 31.14 39.57 -14.49
C SER A 41 29.76 38.94 -14.20
N SER A 42 29.68 37.61 -14.23
CA SER A 42 28.47 36.82 -13.93
C SER A 42 28.35 36.45 -12.45
N GLY A 43 29.25 36.92 -11.59
CA GLY A 43 29.22 36.63 -10.14
C GLY A 43 29.82 35.28 -9.75
N VAL A 44 30.51 34.58 -10.67
CA VAL A 44 31.09 33.26 -10.41
C VAL A 44 32.55 33.39 -9.98
N SER A 45 32.86 32.87 -8.79
CA SER A 45 34.23 32.67 -8.29
C SER A 45 34.67 31.24 -8.60
N ASN A 46 35.72 31.07 -9.40
CA ASN A 46 36.28 29.76 -9.72
C ASN A 46 37.61 29.55 -8.98
N ASN A 47 37.75 28.42 -8.32
CA ASN A 47 38.86 28.17 -7.40
C ASN A 47 39.42 26.76 -7.61
N ASP A 48 40.66 26.68 -8.08
CA ASP A 48 41.38 25.41 -8.19
C ASP A 48 42.22 25.17 -6.94
N VAL A 49 41.97 24.04 -6.25
CA VAL A 49 42.68 23.65 -5.03
C VAL A 49 43.32 22.27 -5.27
N SER A 50 44.65 22.20 -5.18
CA SER A 50 45.43 21.00 -5.55
C SER A 50 45.05 19.75 -4.74
N SER A 51 44.73 19.90 -3.45
CA SER A 51 44.10 18.87 -2.61
C SER A 51 43.36 19.53 -1.45
N TYR A 52 42.19 19.01 -1.08
CA TYR A 52 41.33 19.58 -0.03
C TYR A 52 40.91 18.48 0.95
N SER A 53 41.64 18.36 2.06
CA SER A 53 41.25 17.51 3.18
C SER A 53 40.93 18.39 4.39
N VAL A 54 39.64 18.51 4.71
CA VAL A 54 39.18 19.25 5.89
C VAL A 54 39.06 18.24 7.03
N SER A 55 40.21 17.85 7.57
CA SER A 55 40.28 16.80 8.58
C SER A 55 40.44 17.35 10.01
N SER A 56 41.03 18.54 10.19
CA SER A 56 41.39 19.09 11.50
C SER A 56 40.53 20.25 12.00
N SER A 57 40.00 21.11 11.13
CA SER A 57 39.36 22.39 11.50
C SER A 57 38.06 22.66 10.72
N ASN A 58 37.20 23.55 11.25
CA ASN A 58 36.01 24.04 10.55
C ASN A 58 36.41 25.12 9.54
N ILE A 59 35.72 25.24 8.41
CA ILE A 59 36.02 26.25 7.39
C ILE A 59 34.98 27.35 7.38
N LYS A 60 35.44 28.60 7.39
CA LYS A 60 34.62 29.79 7.12
C LYS A 60 34.98 30.36 5.76
N VAL A 61 34.03 30.37 4.84
CA VAL A 61 34.15 30.98 3.52
C VAL A 61 33.75 32.45 3.63
N LEU A 62 34.67 33.37 3.38
CA LEU A 62 34.45 34.81 3.53
C LEU A 62 33.97 35.43 2.21
N ASN A 63 32.67 35.68 2.06
CA ASN A 63 32.08 36.26 0.84
C ASN A 63 31.71 37.75 1.03
N TYR A 64 32.73 38.61 1.05
CA TYR A 64 32.58 40.06 1.22
C TYR A 64 33.07 40.84 0.00
N ALA A 65 32.41 41.97 -0.31
CA ALA A 65 32.78 42.84 -1.43
C ALA A 65 34.22 43.38 -1.30
N SER A 66 34.66 43.71 -0.08
CA SER A 66 36.00 44.23 0.22
C SER A 66 37.11 43.25 -0.13
N ASN A 67 36.85 41.95 0.04
CA ASN A 67 37.86 40.89 -0.15
C ASN A 67 37.92 40.41 -1.61
N ASN A 68 36.87 40.70 -2.39
CA ASN A 68 36.65 40.16 -3.74
C ASN A 68 36.74 41.24 -4.83
N GLY A 69 37.56 42.28 -4.61
CA GLY A 69 37.77 43.34 -5.60
C GLY A 69 36.50 44.12 -5.95
N GLY A 70 35.62 44.33 -4.97
CA GLY A 70 34.43 45.18 -5.06
C GLY A 70 33.10 44.47 -5.37
N ARG A 71 33.10 43.16 -5.69
CA ARG A 71 31.88 42.39 -6.02
C ARG A 71 31.83 41.09 -5.22
N LYS A 72 30.65 40.72 -4.74
CA LYS A 72 30.40 39.46 -4.00
C LYS A 72 30.17 38.32 -5.01
N ALA A 73 30.51 37.10 -4.63
CA ALA A 73 30.22 35.93 -5.46
C ALA A 73 28.78 35.46 -5.21
N SER A 74 28.01 35.26 -6.28
CA SER A 74 26.72 34.55 -6.23
C SER A 74 26.91 33.03 -6.33
N ARG A 75 28.04 32.60 -6.91
CA ARG A 75 28.41 31.19 -7.07
C ARG A 75 29.89 31.00 -6.80
N ILE A 76 30.23 30.04 -5.97
CA ILE A 76 31.59 29.67 -5.58
C ILE A 76 31.83 28.23 -6.05
N ILE A 77 32.71 28.08 -7.03
CA ILE A 77 33.13 26.77 -7.56
C ILE A 77 34.50 26.45 -6.95
N ILE A 78 34.60 25.27 -6.34
CA ILE A 78 35.82 24.72 -5.76
C ILE A 78 36.14 23.41 -6.50
N ASN A 79 37.24 23.41 -7.24
CA ASN A 79 37.73 22.26 -7.98
C ASN A 79 38.86 21.56 -7.20
N VAL A 80 38.65 20.29 -6.89
CA VAL A 80 39.54 19.48 -6.06
C VAL A 80 39.78 18.10 -6.68
N SER A 81 41.02 17.62 -6.62
CA SER A 81 41.38 16.31 -7.19
C SER A 81 40.68 15.14 -6.47
N SER A 82 40.65 15.18 -5.15
CA SER A 82 39.84 14.34 -4.26
C SER A 82 39.55 15.11 -2.98
N SER A 83 38.45 14.79 -2.29
CA SER A 83 38.15 15.43 -1.01
C SER A 83 37.56 14.47 0.00
N SER A 84 37.99 14.66 1.25
CA SER A 84 37.39 14.04 2.43
C SER A 84 37.02 15.16 3.40
N LEU A 85 35.71 15.29 3.67
CA LEU A 85 35.14 16.32 4.51
C LEU A 85 34.61 15.68 5.80
N LYS A 86 35.21 16.01 6.94
CA LYS A 86 34.81 15.48 8.26
C LYS A 86 34.24 16.55 9.20
N ARG A 87 34.09 17.78 8.71
CA ARG A 87 33.81 18.97 9.52
C ARG A 87 32.83 19.91 8.81
N LYS A 88 32.65 21.09 9.39
CA LYS A 88 31.70 22.13 8.95
C LYS A 88 32.34 23.10 7.96
N ILE A 89 31.61 23.43 6.90
CA ILE A 89 31.84 24.56 6.00
C ILE A 89 30.70 25.55 6.21
N SER A 90 31.04 26.80 6.53
CA SER A 90 30.06 27.86 6.76
C SER A 90 30.37 29.06 5.88
N LEU A 91 29.34 29.64 5.27
CA LEU A 91 29.45 30.90 4.55
C LEU A 91 29.31 32.06 5.53
N VAL A 92 30.18 33.06 5.39
CA VAL A 92 30.18 34.27 6.19
C VAL A 92 30.19 35.46 5.25
N GLY A 93 29.11 36.23 5.24
CA GLY A 93 28.89 37.33 4.30
C GLY A 93 27.59 37.16 3.53
N GLU A 94 27.59 37.53 2.25
CA GLU A 94 26.43 37.37 1.37
C GLU A 94 26.20 35.90 1.02
N SER A 95 24.93 35.50 0.93
CA SER A 95 24.58 34.15 0.50
C SER A 95 25.09 33.85 -0.92
N ALA A 96 25.44 32.58 -1.14
CA ALA A 96 25.98 32.11 -2.41
C ALA A 96 25.72 30.61 -2.59
N GLU A 97 25.82 30.17 -3.84
CA GLU A 97 25.83 28.75 -4.19
C GLU A 97 27.25 28.18 -4.04
N LEU A 98 27.38 27.03 -3.41
CA LEU A 98 28.63 26.28 -3.32
C LEU A 98 28.59 25.08 -4.26
N ILE A 99 29.59 24.97 -5.14
CA ILE A 99 29.75 23.85 -6.05
C ILE A 99 31.14 23.24 -5.84
N ILE A 100 31.18 22.01 -5.36
CA ILE A 100 32.41 21.25 -5.16
C ILE A 100 32.53 20.24 -6.30
N LEU A 101 33.59 20.37 -7.10
CA LEU A 101 33.94 19.46 -8.17
C LEU A 101 35.05 18.54 -7.69
N ALA A 102 34.75 17.24 -7.56
CA ALA A 102 35.69 16.25 -7.05
C ALA A 102 35.59 14.93 -7.80
N LYS A 103 36.73 14.35 -8.21
CA LYS A 103 36.75 12.99 -8.80
C LYS A 103 36.28 11.92 -7.81
N ASN A 104 36.69 12.07 -6.55
CA ASN A 104 36.20 11.26 -5.44
C ASN A 104 35.86 12.17 -4.27
N PHE A 105 34.65 12.04 -3.74
CA PHE A 105 34.17 12.81 -2.59
C PHE A 105 33.74 11.87 -1.47
N SER A 106 34.26 12.10 -0.27
CA SER A 106 33.80 11.41 0.94
C SER A 106 33.40 12.43 2.01
N CYS A 107 32.23 12.26 2.61
CA CYS A 107 31.79 13.03 3.76
C CYS A 107 31.52 12.08 4.93
N THR A 108 32.03 12.43 6.12
CA THR A 108 31.72 11.70 7.35
C THR A 108 31.37 12.71 8.44
N GLY A 109 30.09 12.95 8.66
CA GLY A 109 29.59 13.98 9.58
C GLY A 109 29.91 15.40 9.12
N CYS A 110 29.86 15.65 7.81
CA CYS A 110 30.07 17.00 7.27
C CYS A 110 28.87 17.90 7.54
N LYS A 111 29.13 19.21 7.64
CA LYS A 111 28.08 20.22 7.82
C LYS A 111 28.21 21.38 6.84
N PHE A 112 27.10 21.85 6.28
CA PHE A 112 27.03 23.06 5.45
C PHE A 112 26.08 24.08 6.07
N GLU A 113 26.50 25.34 6.18
CA GLU A 113 25.67 26.40 6.74
C GLU A 113 25.78 27.70 5.93
N GLY A 114 24.65 28.38 5.77
CA GLY A 114 24.57 29.73 5.18
C GLY A 114 24.67 29.78 3.66
N PHE A 115 24.55 28.64 2.96
CA PHE A 115 24.55 28.58 1.50
C PHE A 115 23.12 28.48 0.95
N ASP A 116 22.86 29.15 -0.17
CA ASP A 116 21.56 29.02 -0.88
C ASP A 116 21.40 27.64 -1.52
N ARG A 117 22.53 27.03 -1.91
CA ARG A 117 22.59 25.75 -2.60
C ARG A 117 23.97 25.12 -2.45
N VAL A 118 24.00 23.82 -2.22
CA VAL A 118 25.23 23.01 -2.17
C VAL A 118 25.15 21.91 -3.22
N ILE A 119 26.13 21.89 -4.12
CA ILE A 119 26.24 20.88 -5.18
C ILE A 119 27.60 20.20 -5.04
N ILE A 120 27.59 18.87 -5.01
CA ILE A 120 28.80 18.04 -5.08
C ILE A 120 28.69 17.22 -6.36
N ALA A 121 29.62 17.45 -7.29
CA ALA A 121 29.61 16.81 -8.60
C ALA A 121 31.02 16.42 -9.01
N GLY A 122 31.12 15.68 -10.11
CA GLY A 122 32.40 15.20 -10.60
C GLY A 122 33.20 16.13 -11.48
N GLY A 123 32.48 16.92 -12.24
CA GLY A 123 33.05 17.87 -13.17
C GLY A 123 31.97 18.75 -13.77
N ILE A 124 32.43 19.67 -14.60
CA ILE A 124 31.58 20.55 -15.39
C ILE A 124 32.00 20.41 -16.85
N ASN A 125 31.04 20.25 -17.74
CA ASN A 125 31.22 20.32 -19.18
C ASN A 125 30.35 21.44 -19.75
N GLY A 126 30.95 22.60 -20.02
CA GLY A 126 30.20 23.80 -20.41
C GLY A 126 29.34 24.33 -19.27
N SER A 127 28.02 24.38 -19.46
CA SER A 127 27.03 24.78 -18.45
C SER A 127 26.48 23.62 -17.61
N ASP A 128 26.94 22.41 -17.89
CA ASP A 128 26.33 21.21 -17.37
C ASP A 128 27.27 20.50 -16.40
N LEU A 129 26.70 19.98 -15.31
CA LEU A 129 27.37 19.14 -14.33
C LEU A 129 27.43 17.71 -14.86
N THR A 130 28.58 17.07 -14.68
CA THR A 130 28.78 15.65 -15.03
C THR A 130 29.13 14.85 -13.79
N ALA A 131 28.64 13.61 -13.73
CA ALA A 131 29.01 12.64 -12.71
C ALA A 131 30.54 12.36 -12.68
N SER A 132 31.11 12.14 -11.48
CA SER A 132 32.49 11.61 -11.23
C SER A 132 32.45 10.20 -10.69
N GLU A 133 33.59 9.52 -10.55
CA GLU A 133 33.73 8.17 -9.97
C GLU A 133 32.85 7.92 -8.72
N ASN A 134 33.28 8.33 -7.52
CA ASN A 134 32.57 7.92 -6.29
C ASN A 134 32.27 9.11 -5.36
N ILE A 135 31.00 9.22 -4.97
CA ILE A 135 30.55 10.07 -3.86
C ILE A 135 30.07 9.16 -2.73
N SER A 136 30.63 9.32 -1.54
CA SER A 136 30.24 8.59 -0.34
C SER A 136 29.87 9.55 0.78
N ILE A 137 28.62 9.51 1.24
CA ILE A 137 28.12 10.34 2.34
C ILE A 137 27.78 9.43 3.52
N ASN A 138 28.46 9.63 4.65
CA ASN A 138 28.13 9.04 5.92
C ASN A 138 27.80 10.15 6.93
N SER A 139 26.52 10.48 7.04
CA SER A 139 25.99 11.63 7.78
C SER A 139 26.36 12.99 7.16
N LEU A 140 25.36 13.81 6.87
CA LEU A 140 25.46 15.16 6.31
C LEU A 140 24.41 16.05 6.96
N ASP A 141 24.85 17.15 7.56
CA ASP A 141 23.95 18.17 8.12
C ASP A 141 24.00 19.42 7.23
N ALA A 142 22.87 19.75 6.63
CA ALA A 142 22.69 20.96 5.84
C ALA A 142 21.37 21.64 6.26
N SER A 143 21.10 21.64 7.57
CA SER A 143 19.96 22.34 8.17
C SER A 143 19.91 23.79 7.67
N GLY A 144 18.78 24.20 7.10
CA GLY A 144 18.59 25.54 6.57
C GLY A 144 19.10 25.76 5.14
N VAL A 145 19.77 24.78 4.53
CA VAL A 145 20.19 24.85 3.13
C VAL A 145 19.03 24.43 2.21
N PRO A 146 18.53 25.32 1.33
CA PRO A 146 17.38 25.02 0.48
C PRO A 146 17.57 23.87 -0.51
N VAL A 147 18.79 23.65 -1.02
CA VAL A 147 19.04 22.58 -1.99
C VAL A 147 20.42 21.97 -1.76
N VAL A 148 20.44 20.65 -1.58
CA VAL A 148 21.66 19.83 -1.55
C VAL A 148 21.58 18.82 -2.69
N THR A 149 22.56 18.82 -3.60
CA THR A 149 22.62 17.92 -4.75
C THR A 149 23.93 17.16 -4.80
N LEU A 150 23.85 15.85 -4.98
CA LEU A 150 24.97 14.95 -5.20
C LEU A 150 24.88 14.36 -6.62
N LEU A 151 25.97 14.40 -7.37
CA LEU A 151 26.03 13.85 -8.72
C LEU A 151 27.32 13.03 -8.91
N GLY A 152 27.18 11.71 -8.91
CA GLY A 152 28.29 10.76 -9.06
C GLY A 152 27.94 9.60 -9.98
N GLU A 153 28.93 8.84 -10.40
CA GLU A 153 28.81 7.58 -11.14
C GLU A 153 28.37 6.50 -10.15
N LYS A 154 28.98 6.49 -8.96
CA LYS A 154 28.51 5.80 -7.77
C LYS A 154 28.23 6.78 -6.65
N VAL A 155 27.07 6.62 -6.00
CA VAL A 155 26.69 7.39 -4.83
C VAL A 155 26.29 6.44 -3.70
N THR A 156 27.01 6.50 -2.58
CA THR A 156 26.70 5.72 -1.38
C THR A 156 26.21 6.65 -0.27
N LEU A 157 25.03 6.36 0.29
CA LEU A 157 24.40 7.14 1.36
C LEU A 157 24.26 6.30 2.63
N ALA A 158 24.71 6.86 3.76
CA ALA A 158 24.65 6.24 5.08
C ALA A 158 24.51 7.30 6.18
N GLY A 159 24.12 6.89 7.38
CA GLY A 159 23.97 7.77 8.54
C GLY A 159 22.85 8.80 8.38
N ASN A 160 22.92 9.90 9.13
CA ASN A 160 21.86 10.91 9.16
C ASN A 160 22.12 12.04 8.13
N ILE A 161 21.25 12.18 7.14
CA ILE A 161 21.25 13.27 6.18
C ILE A 161 20.09 14.21 6.53
N ASN A 162 20.37 15.44 6.94
CA ASN A 162 19.35 16.39 7.41
C ASN A 162 19.42 17.71 6.63
N THR A 163 18.27 18.20 6.14
CA THR A 163 18.13 19.58 5.64
C THR A 163 17.09 20.39 6.41
N HIS A 164 16.28 19.74 7.26
CA HIS A 164 15.29 20.43 8.09
C HIS A 164 15.96 21.32 9.13
N ASP A 165 15.35 22.48 9.36
CA ASP A 165 15.65 23.30 10.53
C ASP A 165 14.78 22.90 11.71
N LYS A 166 15.23 23.28 12.89
CA LYS A 166 14.42 23.25 14.10
C LYS A 166 13.96 24.64 14.42
N VAL A 167 12.67 24.78 14.72
CA VAL A 167 12.07 26.06 15.06
C VAL A 167 11.28 25.97 16.35
N GLU A 168 11.07 27.12 16.97
CA GLU A 168 10.16 27.29 18.10
C GLU A 168 9.22 28.46 17.80
N ARG A 169 7.97 28.31 18.21
CA ARG A 169 6.98 29.37 18.09
C ARG A 169 7.17 30.36 19.23
N ALA A 170 7.64 31.57 18.91
CA ALA A 170 7.75 32.65 19.86
C ALA A 170 6.36 33.13 20.34
N TYR A 171 6.31 33.83 21.48
CA TYR A 171 5.07 34.37 22.07
C TYR A 171 4.27 35.29 21.13
N ASN A 172 4.94 35.94 20.17
CA ASN A 172 4.31 36.77 19.16
C ASN A 172 3.74 35.97 17.97
N GLY A 173 3.81 34.64 18.02
CA GLY A 173 3.34 33.72 17.00
C GLY A 173 4.32 33.46 15.85
N GLN A 174 5.46 34.13 15.79
CA GLN A 174 6.49 33.92 14.77
C GLN A 174 7.31 32.65 15.07
N TYR A 175 7.81 32.00 14.02
CA TYR A 175 8.74 30.88 14.15
C TYR A 175 10.18 31.41 14.13
N VAL A 176 10.96 31.00 15.11
CA VAL A 176 12.39 31.34 15.22
C VAL A 176 13.20 30.07 15.07
N VAL A 177 14.19 30.08 14.19
CA VAL A 177 15.13 28.95 14.03
C VAL A 177 16.00 28.85 15.27
N LEU A 178 15.94 27.70 15.94
CA LEU A 178 16.68 27.39 17.15
C LEU A 178 17.23 25.97 17.05
N ASN A 179 18.50 25.78 17.41
CA ASN A 179 19.15 24.45 17.36
C ASN A 179 18.40 23.37 18.16
N ASN A 180 17.66 23.78 19.19
CA ASN A 180 16.87 22.91 20.07
C ASN A 180 15.36 23.17 19.96
N GLY A 181 14.90 23.78 18.86
CA GLY A 181 13.48 24.01 18.62
C GLY A 181 12.68 22.71 18.67
N SER A 182 11.46 22.79 19.19
CA SER A 182 10.57 21.64 19.39
C SER A 182 9.90 21.16 18.10
N GLN A 183 9.86 22.01 17.06
CA GLN A 183 9.16 21.74 15.81
C GLN A 183 10.14 21.60 14.65
N LYS A 184 9.84 20.68 13.73
CA LYS A 184 10.56 20.48 12.47
C LYS A 184 10.05 21.48 11.44
N ALA A 185 10.95 22.35 11.00
CA ALA A 185 10.69 23.19 9.83
C ALA A 185 11.14 22.47 8.56
N GLY A 186 10.16 22.19 7.70
CA GLY A 186 10.34 21.63 6.37
C GLY A 186 11.14 22.58 5.50
N VAL A 187 12.45 22.37 5.48
CA VAL A 187 13.40 23.12 4.66
C VAL A 187 14.09 22.17 3.68
N GLY A 188 14.12 22.61 2.43
CA GLY A 188 15.07 22.19 1.44
C GLY A 188 14.84 20.83 0.76
N THR A 189 15.53 20.66 -0.36
CA THR A 189 15.51 19.44 -1.19
C THR A 189 16.86 18.74 -1.10
N PHE A 190 16.86 17.46 -0.78
CA PHE A 190 18.01 16.58 -0.95
C PHE A 190 17.86 15.80 -2.25
N ALA A 191 18.85 15.89 -3.14
CA ALA A 191 18.86 15.17 -4.41
C ALA A 191 20.16 14.39 -4.60
N ALA A 192 20.05 13.13 -5.00
CA ALA A 192 21.18 12.28 -5.35
C ALA A 192 20.95 11.68 -6.74
N TYR A 193 21.95 11.86 -7.61
CA TYR A 193 21.98 11.38 -8.97
C TYR A 193 23.16 10.42 -9.13
N ALA A 194 22.88 9.20 -9.57
CA ALA A 194 23.89 8.16 -9.79
C ALA A 194 23.93 7.67 -11.24
N GLY A 195 25.12 7.31 -11.70
CA GLY A 195 25.39 6.81 -13.05
C GLY A 195 25.74 7.90 -14.05
N ARG A 196 25.68 7.57 -15.34
CA ARG A 196 26.03 8.49 -16.42
C ARG A 196 24.89 9.46 -16.71
N VAL A 197 24.76 10.46 -15.83
CA VAL A 197 23.78 11.54 -15.90
C VAL A 197 24.50 12.87 -16.01
N THR A 198 24.01 13.72 -16.91
CA THR A 198 24.42 15.12 -17.03
C THR A 198 23.28 16.00 -16.56
N LEU A 199 23.56 16.99 -15.69
CA LEU A 199 22.55 17.90 -15.17
C LEU A 199 22.84 19.33 -15.63
N ASN A 200 21.81 20.07 -16.02
CA ASN A 200 21.95 21.50 -16.18
C ASN A 200 22.13 22.16 -14.80
N ILE A 201 23.16 23.00 -14.64
CA ILE A 201 23.54 23.55 -13.33
C ILE A 201 22.48 24.45 -12.70
N ASP A 202 21.65 25.12 -13.50
CA ASP A 202 20.66 26.08 -13.01
C ASP A 202 19.30 25.42 -12.73
N SER A 203 18.86 24.49 -13.57
CA SER A 203 17.58 23.78 -13.40
C SER A 203 17.69 22.47 -12.62
N LEU A 204 18.88 21.89 -12.51
CA LEU A 204 19.14 20.54 -11.96
C LEU A 204 18.33 19.43 -12.67
N SER A 205 17.88 19.71 -13.89
CA SER A 205 17.21 18.75 -14.75
C SER A 205 18.23 17.93 -15.53
N PRO A 206 18.02 16.61 -15.70
CA PRO A 206 18.83 15.80 -16.60
C PRO A 206 18.80 16.33 -18.04
N THR A 207 19.96 16.64 -18.64
CA THR A 207 20.07 17.08 -20.04
C THR A 207 20.40 15.92 -20.97
N THR A 208 21.19 14.95 -20.49
CA THR A 208 21.50 13.71 -21.20
C THR A 208 21.62 12.55 -20.23
N SER A 209 21.12 11.38 -20.63
CA SER A 209 21.31 10.11 -19.93
C SER A 209 21.75 9.06 -20.95
N ARG A 210 23.01 8.60 -20.86
CA ARG A 210 23.43 7.40 -21.60
C ARG A 210 23.21 6.21 -20.68
N VAL A 211 22.31 5.32 -21.04
CA VAL A 211 22.09 4.08 -20.27
C VAL A 211 23.41 3.31 -20.28
N SER A 212 23.94 3.04 -19.10
CA SER A 212 25.09 2.15 -18.95
C SER A 212 24.60 0.79 -18.47
N ASN A 213 24.91 -0.26 -19.23
CA ASN A 213 24.76 -1.64 -18.78
C ASN A 213 25.88 -2.06 -17.81
N ASP A 214 26.83 -1.17 -17.53
CA ASP A 214 27.91 -1.41 -16.59
C ASP A 214 27.37 -1.51 -15.17
N LEU A 215 27.68 -2.61 -14.50
CA LEU A 215 27.27 -2.91 -13.12
C LEU A 215 28.07 -2.10 -12.09
N GLY A 216 29.16 -1.42 -12.50
CA GLY A 216 29.99 -0.62 -11.61
C GLY A 216 29.33 0.66 -11.07
N TYR A 217 28.22 1.09 -11.68
CA TYR A 217 27.47 2.28 -11.25
C TYR A 217 26.38 1.91 -10.26
N GLU A 218 26.20 2.62 -9.15
CA GLU A 218 25.20 2.28 -8.12
C GLU A 218 24.78 3.49 -7.29
N LEU A 219 23.49 3.58 -6.95
CA LEU A 219 22.99 4.41 -5.84
C LEU A 219 22.62 3.47 -4.70
N THR A 220 23.50 3.34 -3.72
CA THR A 220 23.32 2.46 -2.57
C THR A 220 22.97 3.27 -1.33
N THR A 221 21.89 2.91 -0.67
CA THR A 221 21.59 3.34 0.69
C THR A 221 21.89 2.21 1.68
N ASN A 222 22.55 2.50 2.79
CA ASN A 222 22.86 1.51 3.83
C ASN A 222 21.75 1.40 4.89
N ASN A 223 21.68 0.29 5.62
CA ASN A 223 20.66 0.03 6.66
C ASN A 223 20.51 1.14 7.71
N ASN A 224 21.58 1.90 7.99
CA ASN A 224 21.61 2.97 8.98
C ASN A 224 21.31 4.36 8.39
N LEU A 225 20.84 4.45 7.14
CA LEU A 225 20.48 5.70 6.51
C LEU A 225 19.19 6.27 7.13
N LYS A 226 19.23 7.55 7.48
CA LYS A 226 18.04 8.36 7.74
C LYS A 226 18.15 9.67 6.97
N ILE A 227 17.23 9.91 6.04
CA ILE A 227 17.10 11.19 5.34
C ILE A 227 15.94 11.96 5.95
N THR A 228 16.21 13.17 6.43
CA THR A 228 15.21 14.11 6.93
C THR A 228 15.31 15.41 6.12
N ALA A 229 14.43 15.54 5.13
CA ALA A 229 14.43 16.63 4.17
C ALA A 229 13.03 16.89 3.64
N ASN A 230 12.69 18.11 3.24
CA ASN A 230 11.34 18.39 2.77
C ASN A 230 11.03 17.65 1.46
N ALA A 231 11.96 17.63 0.52
CA ALA A 231 11.83 16.82 -0.68
C ALA A 231 13.08 15.96 -0.88
N VAL A 232 12.88 14.71 -1.29
CA VAL A 232 13.96 13.77 -1.60
C VAL A 232 13.86 13.32 -3.04
N LYS A 233 14.95 13.43 -3.78
CA LYS A 233 15.06 12.96 -5.18
C LYS A 233 16.21 11.97 -5.29
N LEU A 234 15.90 10.71 -5.58
CA LEU A 234 16.87 9.65 -5.80
C LEU A 234 16.75 9.17 -7.25
N ILE A 235 17.68 9.59 -8.10
CA ILE A 235 17.63 9.30 -9.52
C ILE A 235 18.87 8.48 -9.89
N SER A 236 18.65 7.26 -10.35
CA SER A 236 19.68 6.36 -10.82
C SER A 236 19.56 6.17 -12.34
N ASN A 237 20.69 6.05 -13.03
CA ASN A 237 20.77 5.59 -14.41
C ASN A 237 21.79 4.45 -14.50
N THR A 238 21.58 3.40 -13.70
CA THR A 238 22.53 2.31 -13.52
C THR A 238 21.89 0.93 -13.77
N GLY A 239 22.71 0.01 -14.28
CA GLY A 239 22.33 -1.40 -14.46
C GLY A 239 22.20 -2.20 -13.16
N SER A 240 22.77 -1.70 -12.05
CA SER A 240 22.76 -2.35 -10.73
C SER A 240 21.49 -2.09 -9.92
N GLY A 241 20.65 -1.13 -10.35
CA GLY A 241 19.43 -0.74 -9.66
C GLY A 241 19.59 0.43 -8.68
N LEU A 242 18.47 0.81 -8.06
CA LEU A 242 18.37 1.75 -6.95
C LEU A 242 17.83 0.98 -5.74
N LYS A 243 18.64 0.81 -4.71
CA LYS A 243 18.19 0.24 -3.43
C LYS A 243 17.92 1.37 -2.46
N ILE A 244 16.74 1.39 -1.87
CA ILE A 244 16.30 2.34 -0.84
C ILE A 244 16.07 1.57 0.45
N ASN A 245 17.01 1.74 1.36
CA ASN A 245 17.21 0.98 2.58
C ASN A 245 17.59 1.97 3.68
N GLY A 246 16.83 1.95 4.77
CA GLY A 246 16.84 3.01 5.78
C GLY A 246 15.50 3.76 5.83
N VAL A 247 15.50 4.94 6.45
CA VAL A 247 14.30 5.75 6.67
C VAL A 247 14.38 7.04 5.87
N ILE A 248 13.38 7.30 5.04
CA ILE A 248 13.18 8.61 4.39
C ILE A 248 11.97 9.24 5.07
N ASP A 249 12.20 10.35 5.77
CA ASP A 249 11.18 11.12 6.46
C ASP A 249 11.15 12.54 5.89
N THR A 250 10.07 12.87 5.18
CA THR A 250 9.87 14.23 4.67
C THR A 250 8.80 15.01 5.41
N THR A 251 8.30 14.49 6.53
CA THR A 251 7.24 15.12 7.32
C THR A 251 7.78 16.35 8.05
N SER A 252 7.01 17.43 8.05
CA SER A 252 7.33 18.65 8.77
C SER A 252 6.13 19.20 9.55
N ASP A 253 6.42 19.91 10.65
CA ASP A 253 5.37 20.56 11.45
C ASP A 253 4.99 21.92 10.85
N VAL A 254 5.96 22.57 10.20
CA VAL A 254 5.79 23.87 9.53
C VAL A 254 6.64 23.95 8.27
N PHE A 255 6.14 24.66 7.27
CA PHE A 255 6.86 24.89 6.01
C PHE A 255 7.62 26.21 6.03
N MET A 256 8.86 26.18 5.57
CA MET A 256 9.66 27.38 5.33
C MET A 256 9.81 27.60 3.82
N THR A 257 9.41 28.79 3.36
CA THR A 257 9.66 29.22 1.99
C THR A 257 11.08 29.80 1.89
N GLY A 258 11.89 29.25 0.99
CA GLY A 258 13.21 29.79 0.67
C GLY A 258 13.19 30.63 -0.60
N SER A 259 14.14 31.56 -0.74
CA SER A 259 14.46 32.17 -2.03
C SER A 259 15.69 31.48 -2.60
N LEU A 260 15.58 30.86 -3.77
CA LEU A 260 16.73 30.41 -4.55
C LEU A 260 16.99 31.44 -5.65
N GLY A 261 17.96 32.32 -5.42
CA GLY A 261 18.12 33.55 -6.20
C GLY A 261 16.86 34.43 -6.10
N ASN A 262 16.30 34.84 -7.24
CA ASN A 262 15.09 35.67 -7.28
C ASN A 262 13.78 34.87 -7.34
N LYS A 263 13.82 33.55 -7.13
CA LYS A 263 12.64 32.67 -7.19
C LYS A 263 12.27 32.19 -5.79
N ILE A 264 11.00 32.35 -5.43
CA ILE A 264 10.44 31.73 -4.22
C ILE A 264 10.27 30.23 -4.50
N GLN A 265 10.90 29.41 -3.68
CA GLN A 265 10.76 27.97 -3.72
C GLN A 265 9.75 27.56 -2.65
N LEU A 266 8.60 27.07 -3.08
CA LEU A 266 7.63 26.43 -2.19
C LEU A 266 8.14 25.05 -1.83
N ALA A 267 8.18 24.78 -0.53
CA ALA A 267 8.46 23.47 0.01
C ALA A 267 7.31 22.52 -0.36
N SER A 268 7.60 21.44 -1.08
CA SER A 268 6.66 20.34 -1.32
C SER A 268 7.21 19.09 -0.67
N GLU A 269 6.42 18.45 0.18
CA GLU A 269 6.80 17.17 0.75
C GLU A 269 6.78 16.08 -0.31
N GLY A 270 7.74 15.16 -0.27
CA GLY A 270 7.68 13.98 -1.13
C GLY A 270 9.01 13.32 -1.45
N LEU A 271 8.88 12.12 -2.00
CA LEU A 271 9.96 11.31 -2.56
C LEU A 271 9.75 11.13 -4.05
N VAL A 272 10.77 11.43 -4.85
CA VAL A 272 10.88 10.98 -6.23
C VAL A 272 12.01 9.98 -6.34
N ALA A 273 11.69 8.73 -6.67
CA ALA A 273 12.67 7.66 -6.88
C ALA A 273 12.58 7.16 -8.32
N SER A 274 13.63 7.34 -9.12
CA SER A 274 13.60 6.92 -10.51
C SER A 274 14.84 6.13 -10.89
N ASN A 275 14.65 5.05 -11.65
CA ASN A 275 15.72 4.40 -12.40
C ASN A 275 15.46 4.59 -13.89
N LEU A 276 16.30 5.39 -14.55
CA LEU A 276 16.19 5.74 -15.97
C LEU A 276 16.63 4.61 -16.90
N CYS A 277 17.24 3.56 -16.37
CA CYS A 277 17.66 2.41 -17.15
C CYS A 277 16.45 1.55 -17.60
N THR A 278 16.48 1.10 -18.86
CA THR A 278 15.41 0.30 -19.51
C THR A 278 15.73 -1.19 -19.62
N SER A 279 16.83 -1.66 -19.02
CA SER A 279 17.25 -3.08 -19.05
C SER A 279 16.52 -3.92 -17.99
N LEU A 280 16.49 -5.24 -18.19
CA LEU A 280 15.91 -6.21 -17.25
C LEU A 280 16.57 -6.20 -15.85
N PHE A 281 17.82 -5.75 -15.77
CA PHE A 281 18.57 -5.66 -14.50
C PHE A 281 18.26 -4.37 -13.73
N CYS A 282 17.43 -3.48 -14.28
CA CYS A 282 17.17 -2.17 -13.72
C CYS A 282 15.95 -2.24 -12.81
N TYR A 283 16.15 -2.00 -11.53
CA TYR A 283 15.09 -2.05 -10.54
C TYR A 283 15.19 -0.88 -9.56
N ILE A 284 14.09 -0.61 -8.87
CA ILE A 284 14.06 0.10 -7.60
C ILE A 284 13.55 -0.90 -6.55
N GLN A 285 14.30 -1.07 -5.48
CA GLN A 285 13.93 -1.94 -4.37
C GLN A 285 13.83 -1.12 -3.09
N TYR A 286 12.67 -1.16 -2.44
CA TYR A 286 12.44 -0.62 -1.11
C TYR A 286 12.62 -1.72 -0.07
N THR A 287 13.56 -1.55 0.83
CA THR A 287 13.76 -2.44 1.99
C THR A 287 13.57 -1.72 3.33
N GLY A 288 13.38 -0.39 3.29
CA GLY A 288 13.20 0.48 4.44
C GLY A 288 11.84 1.17 4.50
N GLN A 289 11.79 2.31 5.18
CA GLN A 289 10.56 3.07 5.44
C GLN A 289 10.58 4.41 4.71
N VAL A 290 9.44 4.81 4.17
CA VAL A 290 9.22 6.14 3.58
C VAL A 290 8.00 6.76 4.24
N ASN A 291 8.17 7.91 4.88
CA ASN A 291 7.12 8.67 5.54
C ASN A 291 7.09 10.08 4.96
N THR A 292 5.94 10.50 4.44
CA THR A 292 5.77 11.82 3.83
C THR A 292 4.33 12.30 4.00
N GLY A 293 4.12 13.60 4.25
CA GLY A 293 2.79 14.23 4.12
C GLY A 293 2.50 14.68 2.69
N GLY A 294 3.27 14.19 1.71
CA GLY A 294 3.13 14.54 0.31
C GLY A 294 3.09 13.31 -0.58
N SER A 295 3.79 13.37 -1.72
CA SER A 295 3.73 12.32 -2.74
C SER A 295 4.98 11.46 -2.77
N VAL A 296 4.80 10.15 -2.93
CA VAL A 296 5.84 9.22 -3.38
C VAL A 296 5.60 8.90 -4.85
N ILE A 297 6.57 9.24 -5.70
CA ILE A 297 6.53 8.96 -7.14
C ILE A 297 7.73 8.09 -7.48
N SER A 298 7.46 6.88 -7.95
CA SER A 298 8.50 5.92 -8.28
C SER A 298 8.36 5.39 -9.70
N SER A 299 9.46 5.43 -10.46
CA SER A 299 9.48 5.01 -11.85
C SER A 299 10.73 4.21 -12.22
N GLY A 300 10.54 3.02 -12.77
CA GLY A 300 11.67 2.18 -13.18
C GLY A 300 11.23 0.96 -13.96
N TYR A 301 12.16 0.17 -14.48
CA TYR A 301 11.82 -1.04 -15.21
C TYR A 301 11.14 -2.08 -14.29
N SER A 302 11.75 -2.38 -13.14
CA SER A 302 11.14 -3.17 -12.07
C SER A 302 11.05 -2.35 -10.78
N LEU A 303 9.97 -2.48 -10.04
CA LEU A 303 9.78 -1.87 -8.72
C LEU A 303 9.40 -2.98 -7.74
N SER A 304 10.10 -3.07 -6.62
CA SER A 304 9.79 -4.04 -5.57
C SER A 304 9.80 -3.41 -4.18
N LEU A 305 8.85 -3.82 -3.35
CA LEU A 305 8.80 -3.52 -1.92
C LEU A 305 9.01 -4.83 -1.16
N ASP A 306 10.04 -4.90 -0.34
CA ASP A 306 10.32 -6.08 0.50
C ASP A 306 9.32 -6.16 1.66
N ALA A 307 9.20 -7.35 2.26
CA ALA A 307 8.22 -7.63 3.31
C ALA A 307 8.30 -6.75 4.57
N LYS A 308 9.45 -6.13 4.83
CA LYS A 308 9.67 -5.21 5.97
C LYS A 308 9.52 -3.73 5.59
N SER A 309 9.34 -3.44 4.30
CA SER A 309 9.27 -2.07 3.82
C SER A 309 7.88 -1.49 4.05
N THR A 310 7.82 -0.19 4.34
CA THR A 310 6.57 0.55 4.50
C THR A 310 6.64 1.89 3.78
N ILE A 311 5.58 2.25 3.07
CA ILE A 311 5.39 3.56 2.48
C ILE A 311 4.12 4.18 3.07
N SER A 312 4.26 5.33 3.72
CA SER A 312 3.16 6.15 4.24
C SER A 312 3.20 7.52 3.59
N ALA A 313 2.16 7.86 2.81
CA ALA A 313 2.12 9.07 2.00
C ALA A 313 0.69 9.50 1.64
N ASP A 314 0.40 10.78 1.47
CA ASP A 314 -0.90 11.24 0.94
C ASP A 314 -1.19 10.66 -0.45
N LYS A 315 -0.15 10.53 -1.27
CA LYS A 315 -0.24 9.93 -2.61
C LYS A 315 0.95 9.04 -2.90
N VAL A 316 0.68 7.87 -3.47
CA VAL A 316 1.70 6.94 -3.97
C VAL A 316 1.44 6.63 -5.44
N GLN A 317 2.38 6.96 -6.32
CA GLN A 317 2.34 6.66 -7.75
C GLN A 317 3.51 5.76 -8.15
N MET A 318 3.21 4.58 -8.66
CA MET A 318 4.18 3.57 -9.08
C MET A 318 4.05 3.32 -10.59
N THR A 319 5.12 3.53 -11.35
CA THR A 319 5.14 3.29 -12.80
C THR A 319 6.26 2.34 -13.17
N SER A 320 5.93 1.16 -13.70
CA SER A 320 6.95 0.17 -14.04
C SER A 320 6.57 -0.83 -15.12
N ARG A 321 7.51 -1.71 -15.52
CA ARG A 321 7.16 -2.92 -16.28
C ARG A 321 6.64 -3.99 -15.34
N HIS A 322 7.32 -4.18 -14.21
CA HIS A 322 6.99 -5.13 -13.16
C HIS A 322 6.89 -4.41 -11.82
N PHE A 323 5.80 -4.60 -11.10
CA PHE A 323 5.61 -4.11 -9.74
C PHE A 323 5.33 -5.30 -8.83
N THR A 324 6.09 -5.43 -7.74
CA THR A 324 5.89 -6.45 -6.71
C THR A 324 5.84 -5.78 -5.34
N ASN A 325 4.70 -5.87 -4.66
CA ASN A 325 4.58 -5.42 -3.28
C ASN A 325 4.55 -6.61 -2.32
N MET A 326 5.54 -6.72 -1.43
CA MET A 326 5.49 -7.63 -0.28
C MET A 326 5.33 -6.89 1.05
N GLY A 327 5.48 -5.56 1.05
CA GLY A 327 5.45 -4.69 2.23
C GLY A 327 4.10 -4.01 2.46
N GLY A 328 4.11 -2.88 3.18
CA GLY A 328 2.93 -2.07 3.46
C GLY A 328 2.91 -0.76 2.68
N ILE A 329 1.77 -0.43 2.07
CA ILE A 329 1.52 0.88 1.45
C ILE A 329 0.27 1.48 2.10
N PHE A 330 0.42 2.65 2.71
CA PHE A 330 -0.64 3.38 3.40
C PHE A 330 -0.76 4.77 2.78
N THR A 331 -1.88 5.03 2.11
CA THR A 331 -2.06 6.29 1.37
C THR A 331 -3.50 6.70 1.23
N ASP A 332 -3.77 7.95 0.86
CA ASP A 332 -5.11 8.33 0.41
C ASP A 332 -5.31 8.02 -1.07
N ASN A 333 -4.25 8.16 -1.88
CA ASN A 333 -4.32 8.01 -3.33
C ASN A 333 -3.23 7.07 -3.84
N PHE A 334 -3.62 5.84 -4.15
CA PHE A 334 -2.74 4.83 -4.74
C PHE A 334 -2.95 4.73 -6.25
N GLY A 335 -1.88 4.94 -7.02
CA GLY A 335 -1.83 4.73 -8.45
C GLY A 335 -0.72 3.77 -8.83
N ALA A 336 -1.04 2.71 -9.57
CA ALA A 336 -0.03 1.82 -10.14
C ALA A 336 -0.30 1.61 -11.63
N SER A 337 0.70 1.87 -12.47
CA SER A 337 0.62 1.65 -13.92
C SER A 337 1.76 0.73 -14.36
N THR A 338 1.42 -0.49 -14.75
CA THR A 338 2.39 -1.54 -15.11
C THR A 338 2.26 -1.98 -16.56
N VAL A 339 3.39 -2.16 -17.24
CA VAL A 339 3.41 -2.64 -18.63
C VAL A 339 3.25 -4.16 -18.71
N SER A 340 3.59 -4.92 -17.66
CA SER A 340 3.55 -6.39 -17.71
C SER A 340 2.88 -7.02 -16.49
N HIS A 341 3.31 -6.67 -15.27
CA HIS A 341 2.79 -7.37 -14.10
C HIS A 341 2.67 -6.46 -12.90
N PHE A 342 1.52 -6.53 -12.25
CA PHE A 342 1.28 -6.06 -10.89
C PHE A 342 1.10 -7.29 -9.99
N SER A 343 1.96 -7.45 -8.99
CA SER A 343 1.86 -8.46 -7.94
C SER A 343 1.76 -7.79 -6.58
N ASN A 344 0.76 -8.17 -5.79
CA ASN A 344 0.64 -7.78 -4.39
C ASN A 344 0.58 -9.01 -3.49
N GLU A 345 1.56 -9.17 -2.62
CA GLU A 345 1.62 -10.15 -1.53
C GLU A 345 1.60 -9.46 -0.15
N GLY A 346 1.74 -8.13 -0.13
CA GLY A 346 1.73 -7.30 1.06
C GLY A 346 0.36 -6.67 1.36
N GLN A 347 0.40 -5.47 1.95
CA GLN A 347 -0.78 -4.69 2.32
C GLN A 347 -0.83 -3.38 1.55
N ILE A 348 -1.98 -3.04 1.00
CA ILE A 348 -2.26 -1.74 0.38
C ILE A 348 -3.54 -1.20 1.02
N HIS A 349 -3.42 -0.14 1.81
CA HIS A 349 -4.54 0.60 2.37
C HIS A 349 -4.60 1.94 1.65
N THR A 350 -5.69 2.16 0.93
CA THR A 350 -5.88 3.40 0.16
C THR A 350 -7.29 3.95 0.30
N ARG A 351 -7.51 5.26 0.27
CA ARG A 351 -8.87 5.77 0.10
C ARG A 351 -9.34 5.59 -1.35
N PHE A 352 -8.52 6.01 -2.30
CA PHE A 352 -8.76 5.88 -3.74
C PHE A 352 -7.63 5.07 -4.38
N GLY A 353 -7.96 3.98 -5.05
CA GLY A 353 -6.98 3.09 -5.69
C GLY A 353 -7.26 2.92 -7.18
N ARG A 354 -6.24 3.12 -8.02
CA ARG A 354 -6.28 2.83 -9.45
C ARG A 354 -5.08 1.99 -9.86
N ILE A 355 -5.32 0.74 -10.22
CA ILE A 355 -4.30 -0.23 -10.61
C ILE A 355 -4.53 -0.64 -12.07
N GLU A 356 -3.55 -0.33 -12.91
CA GLU A 356 -3.56 -0.61 -14.33
C GLU A 356 -2.41 -1.54 -14.69
N SER A 357 -2.72 -2.61 -15.41
CA SER A 357 -1.73 -3.50 -15.99
C SER A 357 -2.07 -3.85 -17.42
N ASN A 358 -1.10 -3.68 -18.33
CA ASN A 358 -1.24 -4.09 -19.72
C ASN A 358 -1.25 -5.62 -19.91
N ASN A 359 -1.17 -6.40 -18.83
CA ASN A 359 -1.17 -7.85 -18.90
C ASN A 359 -1.81 -8.49 -17.65
N TYR A 360 -1.08 -8.73 -16.55
CA TYR A 360 -1.62 -9.45 -15.38
C TYR A 360 -1.64 -8.60 -14.10
N ILE A 361 -2.78 -8.61 -13.40
CA ILE A 361 -2.91 -8.19 -11.99
C ILE A 361 -3.05 -9.45 -11.14
N GLN A 362 -2.16 -9.64 -10.17
CA GLN A 362 -2.20 -10.74 -9.21
C GLN A 362 -2.17 -10.23 -7.78
N ASN A 363 -3.16 -10.62 -6.98
CA ASN A 363 -3.24 -10.35 -5.56
C ASN A 363 -3.18 -11.66 -4.77
N SER A 364 -2.17 -11.79 -3.92
CA SER A 364 -1.99 -12.83 -2.90
C SER A 364 -1.75 -12.19 -1.51
N GLY A 365 -2.19 -10.94 -1.34
CA GLY A 365 -2.10 -10.15 -0.11
C GLY A 365 -3.41 -9.43 0.14
N SER A 366 -3.37 -8.23 0.74
CA SER A 366 -4.57 -7.46 1.05
C SER A 366 -4.58 -6.09 0.40
N ILE A 367 -5.72 -5.71 -0.19
CA ILE A 367 -5.97 -4.39 -0.75
C ILE A 367 -7.30 -3.88 -0.19
N PHE A 368 -7.24 -2.80 0.56
CA PHE A 368 -8.39 -2.14 1.18
C PHE A 368 -8.56 -0.74 0.63
N GLY A 369 -9.80 -0.33 0.37
CA GLY A 369 -10.05 1.08 0.15
C GLY A 369 -11.49 1.54 0.09
N LYS A 370 -11.72 2.83 -0.19
CA LYS A 370 -13.08 3.33 -0.39
C LYS A 370 -13.51 3.09 -1.85
N ASP A 371 -12.70 3.55 -2.80
CA ASP A 371 -12.98 3.43 -4.23
C ASP A 371 -11.78 2.76 -4.92
N LEU A 372 -11.96 1.52 -5.38
CA LEU A 372 -10.91 0.75 -6.04
C LEU A 372 -11.27 0.44 -7.50
N HIS A 373 -10.33 0.72 -8.39
CA HIS A 373 -10.44 0.46 -9.82
C HIS A 373 -9.26 -0.38 -10.30
N PHE A 374 -9.55 -1.55 -10.87
CA PHE A 374 -8.58 -2.46 -11.46
C PHE A 374 -8.82 -2.57 -12.96
N TYR A 375 -7.78 -2.34 -13.76
CA TYR A 375 -7.80 -2.46 -15.21
C TYR A 375 -6.67 -3.39 -15.66
N GLY A 376 -6.99 -4.67 -15.89
CA GLY A 376 -6.03 -5.69 -16.33
C GLY A 376 -6.31 -6.14 -17.75
N LYS A 377 -5.44 -5.85 -18.72
CA LYS A 377 -5.73 -6.17 -20.14
C LYS A 377 -5.98 -7.65 -20.40
N ASN A 378 -5.26 -8.56 -19.72
CA ASN A 378 -5.39 -9.99 -19.95
C ASN A 378 -6.07 -10.72 -18.78
N ARG A 379 -5.69 -10.43 -17.53
CA ARG A 379 -6.24 -11.16 -16.40
C ARG A 379 -6.11 -10.41 -15.07
N PHE A 380 -7.13 -10.58 -14.24
CA PHE A 380 -7.12 -10.27 -12.81
C PHE A 380 -7.22 -11.60 -12.05
N ARG A 381 -6.32 -11.82 -11.10
CA ARG A 381 -6.33 -12.98 -10.20
C ARG A 381 -6.23 -12.56 -8.75
N ASN A 382 -7.19 -13.01 -7.94
CA ASN A 382 -7.14 -12.95 -6.49
C ASN A 382 -6.97 -14.39 -5.95
N GLY A 383 -5.94 -14.60 -5.12
CA GLY A 383 -5.56 -15.93 -4.63
C GLY A 383 -4.58 -16.66 -5.55
N ASN A 384 -4.46 -17.98 -5.35
CA ASN A 384 -3.48 -18.82 -6.05
C ASN A 384 -4.16 -19.96 -6.82
N ALA A 385 -3.59 -20.32 -7.98
CA ALA A 385 -4.13 -21.30 -8.92
C ALA A 385 -3.23 -22.53 -9.10
N MET A 386 -2.38 -22.84 -8.12
CA MET A 386 -1.47 -24.00 -8.23
C MET A 386 -2.13 -25.29 -7.71
N PRO A 387 -1.95 -26.43 -8.38
CA PRO A 387 -1.37 -26.62 -9.72
C PRO A 387 -2.42 -26.49 -10.85
N LYS A 388 -2.01 -25.85 -11.95
CA LYS A 388 -2.86 -25.32 -13.04
C LYS A 388 -3.06 -26.31 -14.18
N VAL A 389 -4.31 -26.66 -14.53
CA VAL A 389 -4.82 -26.75 -15.92
C VAL A 389 -6.31 -26.41 -15.90
N ILE A 390 -6.73 -25.36 -16.61
CA ILE A 390 -8.17 -25.15 -16.89
C ILE A 390 -8.48 -26.07 -18.07
N GLY A 391 -9.03 -27.24 -17.78
CA GLY A 391 -9.44 -28.23 -18.77
C GLY A 391 -10.82 -28.75 -18.41
N HIS A 392 -11.88 -28.00 -18.73
CA HIS A 392 -13.22 -28.56 -18.67
C HIS A 392 -13.35 -29.57 -19.81
N ARG A 393 -13.14 -30.86 -19.50
CA ARG A 393 -13.72 -31.93 -20.29
C ARG A 393 -15.17 -32.07 -19.82
N MET A 394 -16.08 -31.45 -20.55
CA MET A 394 -17.50 -31.85 -20.55
C MET A 394 -17.62 -33.13 -21.39
N ASP A 395 -16.86 -34.17 -21.03
CA ASP A 395 -17.08 -35.51 -21.58
C ASP A 395 -18.25 -36.13 -20.80
N GLU A 396 -19.11 -36.87 -21.49
CA GLU A 396 -20.31 -37.53 -20.95
C GLU A 396 -20.04 -38.17 -19.58
N LEU A 397 -20.89 -37.89 -18.58
CA LEU A 397 -20.80 -38.45 -17.22
C LEU A 397 -20.72 -39.99 -17.29
N PHE A 398 -19.51 -40.54 -17.20
CA PHE A 398 -19.32 -41.95 -16.89
C PHE A 398 -19.31 -42.09 -15.36
N LEU A 399 -20.23 -42.91 -14.84
CA LEU A 399 -20.54 -43.13 -13.42
C LEU A 399 -19.40 -43.73 -12.57
N GLU A 400 -18.19 -43.93 -13.12
CA GLU A 400 -17.14 -44.69 -12.44
C GLU A 400 -16.21 -43.84 -11.55
N ASP A 401 -16.10 -42.52 -11.78
CA ASP A 401 -15.39 -41.59 -10.88
C ASP A 401 -15.91 -40.15 -11.09
N LEU A 402 -16.24 -39.42 -10.02
CA LEU A 402 -16.72 -38.04 -10.11
C LEU A 402 -15.63 -37.06 -9.68
N PHE A 403 -15.14 -36.26 -10.64
CA PHE A 403 -14.17 -35.21 -10.43
C PHE A 403 -14.80 -33.85 -10.68
N TYR A 404 -14.78 -32.96 -9.67
CA TYR A 404 -15.24 -31.59 -9.81
C TYR A 404 -14.19 -30.57 -9.37
N GLY A 405 -14.22 -29.41 -10.03
CA GLY A 405 -13.49 -28.20 -9.68
C GLY A 405 -12.31 -27.84 -10.58
N THR A 406 -11.70 -26.69 -10.29
CA THR A 406 -10.57 -26.12 -11.06
C THR A 406 -9.28 -26.95 -10.98
N TYR A 407 -9.16 -27.86 -10.02
CA TYR A 407 -7.99 -28.71 -9.84
C TYR A 407 -7.95 -29.80 -10.91
N THR A 408 -6.84 -29.84 -11.66
CA THR A 408 -6.52 -30.97 -12.54
C THR A 408 -5.37 -31.76 -11.97
N ARG A 409 -5.42 -33.09 -12.07
CA ARG A 409 -4.30 -34.02 -11.75
C ARG A 409 -3.04 -33.64 -12.54
N VAL A 410 -2.25 -32.71 -12.00
CA VAL A 410 -0.83 -32.60 -12.31
C VAL A 410 -0.14 -33.59 -11.39
N LEU A 411 0.57 -34.55 -11.98
CA LEU A 411 1.35 -35.57 -11.26
C LEU A 411 2.00 -34.94 -10.03
N GLU A 412 1.53 -35.35 -8.86
CA GLU A 412 1.90 -34.82 -7.55
C GLU A 412 3.42 -34.80 -7.43
N ARG A 413 4.02 -33.62 -7.59
CA ARG A 413 5.17 -33.26 -6.77
C ARG A 413 4.60 -32.42 -5.65
N ASP A 414 4.97 -32.77 -4.42
CA ASP A 414 4.72 -32.08 -3.16
C ASP A 414 5.18 -30.61 -3.17
N SER A 415 4.69 -29.78 -4.08
CA SER A 415 4.74 -28.34 -3.93
C SER A 415 3.67 -28.01 -2.90
N GLY A 416 4.08 -27.87 -1.65
CA GLY A 416 3.18 -27.62 -0.52
C GLY A 416 2.13 -26.56 -0.84
N GLN A 417 0.91 -26.76 -0.32
CA GLN A 417 -0.19 -25.81 -0.45
C GLN A 417 0.29 -24.41 -0.04
N ILE A 418 0.32 -23.48 -1.00
CA ILE A 418 0.63 -22.07 -0.71
C ILE A 418 -0.69 -21.41 -0.30
N ASN A 419 -1.00 -21.49 1.00
CA ASN A 419 -2.17 -20.88 1.62
C ASN A 419 -1.86 -19.41 1.98
N ASN A 420 -1.78 -18.55 0.97
CA ASN A 420 -1.66 -17.11 1.21
C ASN A 420 -3.06 -16.47 1.14
N PRO A 421 -3.50 -15.74 2.19
CA PRO A 421 -4.76 -15.02 2.14
C PRO A 421 -4.71 -13.94 1.06
N ALA A 422 -5.81 -13.76 0.35
CA ALA A 422 -5.93 -12.80 -0.74
C ALA A 422 -7.25 -12.03 -0.62
N ILE A 423 -7.18 -10.79 -0.14
CA ILE A 423 -8.35 -9.99 0.18
C ILE A 423 -8.34 -8.72 -0.66
N VAL A 424 -9.46 -8.45 -1.34
CA VAL A 424 -9.76 -7.15 -1.92
C VAL A 424 -11.09 -6.69 -1.33
N HIS A 425 -11.09 -5.55 -0.64
CA HIS A 425 -12.31 -5.03 -0.01
C HIS A 425 -12.42 -3.52 -0.20
N ALA A 426 -13.56 -3.05 -0.70
CA ALA A 426 -13.82 -1.61 -0.81
C ALA A 426 -15.27 -1.18 -0.67
N SER A 427 -15.54 0.11 -0.45
CA SER A 427 -16.93 0.60 -0.54
C SER A 427 -17.46 0.48 -1.98
N ASN A 428 -16.67 0.88 -2.97
CA ASN A 428 -16.93 0.68 -4.39
C ASN A 428 -15.74 0.01 -5.07
N LEU A 429 -15.99 -1.08 -5.80
CA LEU A 429 -14.98 -1.89 -6.44
C LEU A 429 -15.35 -2.13 -7.90
N TYR A 430 -14.47 -1.72 -8.80
CA TYR A 430 -14.61 -1.87 -10.24
C TYR A 430 -13.44 -2.67 -10.79
N ILE A 431 -13.71 -3.79 -11.45
CA ILE A 431 -12.71 -4.65 -12.07
C ILE A 431 -13.05 -4.80 -13.54
N SER A 432 -12.13 -4.40 -14.41
CA SER A 432 -12.21 -4.61 -15.86
C SER A 432 -11.03 -5.44 -16.32
N THR A 433 -11.32 -6.58 -16.94
CA THR A 433 -10.30 -7.54 -17.38
C THR A 433 -10.77 -8.39 -18.55
N LYS A 434 -9.86 -9.16 -19.15
CA LYS A 434 -10.25 -10.22 -20.08
C LYS A 434 -10.65 -11.52 -19.36
N GLY A 435 -9.88 -11.95 -18.36
CA GLY A 435 -10.26 -13.04 -17.46
C GLY A 435 -10.24 -12.61 -16.00
N PHE A 436 -11.25 -13.01 -15.24
CA PHE A 436 -11.32 -12.82 -13.78
C PHE A 436 -11.23 -14.17 -13.07
N GLU A 437 -10.31 -14.28 -12.11
CA GLU A 437 -10.09 -15.49 -11.31
C GLU A 437 -10.06 -15.12 -9.81
N ASN A 438 -10.95 -15.71 -9.01
CA ASN A 438 -10.93 -15.64 -7.55
C ASN A 438 -10.83 -17.07 -7.03
N ILE A 439 -9.65 -17.51 -6.60
CA ILE A 439 -9.36 -18.93 -6.39
C ILE A 439 -8.76 -19.16 -5.01
N ASN A 440 -9.45 -19.97 -4.20
CA ASN A 440 -8.94 -20.51 -2.95
C ASN A 440 -8.49 -21.96 -3.16
N SER A 441 -7.18 -22.19 -3.15
CA SER A 441 -6.62 -23.53 -3.34
C SER A 441 -6.66 -24.42 -2.08
N TYR A 442 -7.30 -23.98 -0.99
CA TYR A 442 -7.40 -24.76 0.23
C TYR A 442 -8.37 -25.93 0.07
N TYR A 443 -7.90 -27.14 0.38
CA TYR A 443 -8.69 -28.35 0.45
C TYR A 443 -8.11 -29.29 1.50
N VAL A 444 -8.95 -30.21 1.98
CA VAL A 444 -8.55 -31.32 2.84
C VAL A 444 -8.62 -32.62 2.05
N SER A 445 -7.70 -33.53 2.36
CA SER A 445 -7.64 -34.89 1.80
C SER A 445 -8.00 -35.88 2.88
N ARG A 446 -8.81 -36.89 2.55
CA ARG A 446 -9.15 -37.96 3.47
C ARG A 446 -7.93 -38.85 3.68
N GLY A 447 -7.47 -38.98 4.93
CA GLY A 447 -6.43 -39.95 5.28
C GLY A 447 -6.95 -41.38 5.18
N ALA A 448 -6.06 -42.35 4.92
CA ALA A 448 -6.43 -43.77 4.77
C ALA A 448 -7.20 -44.36 5.98
N ASN A 449 -6.99 -43.80 7.18
CA ASN A 449 -7.62 -44.22 8.44
C ASN A 449 -8.46 -43.10 9.07
N ASP A 450 -8.89 -42.11 8.29
CA ASP A 450 -9.57 -40.94 8.83
C ASP A 450 -11.04 -41.22 9.11
N SER A 451 -11.35 -41.53 10.38
CA SER A 451 -12.70 -41.71 10.88
C SER A 451 -13.42 -40.39 11.13
N THR A 452 -12.76 -39.22 11.10
CA THR A 452 -13.46 -37.96 11.38
C THR A 452 -14.40 -37.56 10.24
N TRP A 453 -14.10 -37.99 9.01
CA TRP A 453 -14.90 -37.71 7.81
C TRP A 453 -16.27 -38.41 7.82
N THR A 454 -16.49 -39.43 8.65
CA THR A 454 -17.81 -40.08 8.78
C THR A 454 -18.81 -39.23 9.54
N GLU A 455 -18.36 -38.29 10.37
CA GLU A 455 -19.21 -37.36 11.12
C GLU A 455 -19.23 -35.97 10.47
N LYS A 456 -18.07 -35.45 10.05
CA LYS A 456 -17.93 -34.12 9.46
C LYS A 456 -16.63 -34.00 8.65
N ILE A 457 -16.68 -33.26 7.55
CA ILE A 457 -15.46 -32.90 6.80
C ILE A 457 -14.73 -31.79 7.58
N PRO A 458 -13.47 -32.00 8.02
CA PRO A 458 -12.77 -31.10 8.93
C PRO A 458 -12.13 -29.91 8.19
N LEU A 459 -12.96 -29.03 7.60
CA LEU A 459 -12.49 -27.79 6.99
C LEU A 459 -12.05 -26.77 8.04
N ASP A 460 -10.88 -26.18 7.83
CA ASP A 460 -10.40 -24.99 8.54
C ASP A 460 -11.12 -23.75 7.99
N LEU A 461 -12.00 -23.16 8.81
CA LEU A 461 -12.83 -22.03 8.41
C LEU A 461 -12.00 -20.78 8.01
N GLU A 462 -10.86 -20.54 8.66
CA GLU A 462 -10.01 -19.39 8.33
C GLU A 462 -9.42 -19.57 6.92
N LYS A 463 -8.89 -20.76 6.62
CA LYS A 463 -8.33 -21.07 5.30
C LYS A 463 -9.40 -21.19 4.23
N SER A 464 -10.59 -21.69 4.56
CA SER A 464 -11.74 -21.73 3.64
C SER A 464 -12.21 -20.33 3.24
N ASN A 465 -12.03 -19.32 4.11
CA ASN A 465 -12.46 -17.95 3.87
C ASN A 465 -11.33 -16.97 3.52
N GLN A 466 -10.11 -17.46 3.30
CA GLN A 466 -8.92 -16.61 3.15
C GLN A 466 -8.85 -15.82 1.82
N VAL A 467 -9.66 -16.18 0.82
CA VAL A 467 -9.68 -15.53 -0.50
C VAL A 467 -11.03 -14.86 -0.71
N VAL A 468 -11.02 -13.53 -0.72
CA VAL A 468 -12.22 -12.69 -0.71
C VAL A 468 -12.09 -11.53 -1.68
N VAL A 469 -13.13 -11.30 -2.48
CA VAL A 469 -13.39 -10.04 -3.19
C VAL A 469 -14.72 -9.50 -2.68
N ALA A 470 -14.70 -8.37 -1.98
CA ALA A 470 -15.88 -7.82 -1.32
C ALA A 470 -16.08 -6.33 -1.63
N ALA A 471 -17.34 -5.90 -1.66
CA ALA A 471 -17.67 -4.48 -1.59
C ALA A 471 -18.88 -4.15 -0.71
N GLU A 472 -18.97 -2.91 -0.23
CA GLU A 472 -20.07 -2.45 0.64
C GLU A 472 -21.25 -1.84 -0.14
N HIS A 473 -20.99 -1.18 -1.27
CA HIS A 473 -22.03 -0.49 -2.06
C HIS A 473 -22.09 -0.99 -3.49
N ASN A 474 -20.97 -1.01 -4.20
CA ASN A 474 -20.94 -1.41 -5.60
C ASN A 474 -19.78 -2.37 -5.87
N LEU A 475 -20.07 -3.55 -6.40
CA LEU A 475 -19.08 -4.50 -6.90
C LEU A 475 -19.36 -4.79 -8.37
N HIS A 476 -18.56 -4.22 -9.26
CA HIS A 476 -18.71 -4.35 -10.70
C HIS A 476 -17.52 -5.11 -11.29
N ILE A 477 -17.78 -6.28 -11.87
CA ILE A 477 -16.78 -7.13 -12.50
C ILE A 477 -17.15 -7.32 -13.96
N ASN A 478 -16.37 -6.70 -14.86
CA ASN A 478 -16.48 -6.87 -16.30
C ASN A 478 -15.28 -7.68 -16.80
N ALA A 479 -15.53 -8.93 -17.19
CA ALA A 479 -14.52 -9.85 -17.69
C ALA A 479 -14.86 -10.30 -19.12
N GLU A 480 -14.06 -9.91 -20.12
CA GLU A 480 -14.38 -10.16 -21.55
C GLU A 480 -14.64 -11.64 -21.88
N ASP A 481 -13.87 -12.57 -21.31
CA ASP A 481 -13.91 -13.99 -21.65
C ASP A 481 -14.54 -14.87 -20.57
N TYR A 482 -14.09 -14.75 -19.33
CA TYR A 482 -14.63 -15.57 -18.24
C TYR A 482 -14.49 -14.91 -16.87
N PHE A 483 -15.48 -15.22 -16.03
CA PHE A 483 -15.48 -15.05 -14.59
C PHE A 483 -15.38 -16.45 -13.96
N LEU A 484 -14.38 -16.65 -13.10
CA LEU A 484 -14.19 -17.88 -12.34
C LEU A 484 -14.05 -17.56 -10.84
N ASN A 485 -15.00 -18.05 -10.05
CA ASN A 485 -14.92 -18.08 -8.60
C ASN A 485 -14.79 -19.55 -8.14
N SER A 486 -13.69 -19.89 -7.49
CA SER A 486 -13.38 -21.28 -7.13
C SER A 486 -13.03 -21.41 -5.65
N SER A 487 -13.93 -22.02 -4.87
CA SER A 487 -13.82 -22.15 -3.40
C SER A 487 -13.57 -20.83 -2.64
N ALA A 488 -13.81 -19.70 -3.29
CA ALA A 488 -13.53 -18.36 -2.80
C ALA A 488 -14.82 -17.55 -2.66
N ASN A 489 -14.70 -16.38 -2.05
CA ASN A 489 -15.86 -15.54 -1.71
C ASN A 489 -15.91 -14.29 -2.58
N VAL A 490 -17.04 -14.06 -3.22
CA VAL A 490 -17.40 -12.80 -3.89
C VAL A 490 -18.63 -12.24 -3.19
N LEU A 491 -18.46 -11.12 -2.48
CA LEU A 491 -19.44 -10.63 -1.52
C LEU A 491 -19.82 -9.18 -1.81
N LEU A 492 -21.11 -8.88 -1.86
CA LEU A 492 -21.63 -7.52 -1.70
C LEU A 492 -22.36 -7.44 -0.37
N ASN A 493 -21.86 -6.61 0.54
CA ASN A 493 -22.42 -6.40 1.87
C ASN A 493 -23.10 -5.03 1.96
N SER A 494 -24.11 -4.79 1.11
CA SER A 494 -24.85 -3.53 1.14
C SER A 494 -26.11 -3.63 1.98
N TYR A 495 -26.12 -2.93 3.10
CA TYR A 495 -27.35 -2.75 3.89
C TYR A 495 -28.35 -1.78 3.23
N SER A 496 -27.95 -1.15 2.12
CA SER A 496 -28.83 -0.32 1.30
C SER A 496 -29.44 -1.14 0.16
N SER A 497 -30.74 -1.01 -0.09
CA SER A 497 -31.41 -1.62 -1.24
C SER A 497 -30.88 -1.13 -2.61
N SER A 498 -30.04 -0.09 -2.62
CA SER A 498 -29.36 0.45 -3.80
C SER A 498 -28.04 -0.25 -4.15
N GLY A 499 -27.45 -1.02 -3.24
CA GLY A 499 -26.17 -1.68 -3.53
C GLY A 499 -26.29 -2.67 -4.70
N THR A 500 -25.24 -2.76 -5.53
CA THR A 500 -25.27 -3.63 -6.72
C THR A 500 -24.00 -4.47 -6.87
N LEU A 501 -24.19 -5.78 -7.02
CA LEU A 501 -23.22 -6.75 -7.50
C LEU A 501 -23.51 -7.00 -8.98
N TYR A 502 -22.64 -6.51 -9.86
CA TYR A 502 -22.76 -6.65 -11.30
C TYR A 502 -21.62 -7.50 -11.87
N ILE A 503 -21.97 -8.61 -12.53
CA ILE A 503 -21.01 -9.50 -13.21
C ILE A 503 -21.37 -9.55 -14.70
N GLU A 504 -20.44 -9.17 -15.58
CA GLU A 504 -20.56 -9.31 -17.03
C GLU A 504 -19.40 -10.15 -17.57
N SER A 505 -19.70 -11.27 -18.24
CA SER A 505 -18.68 -12.10 -18.90
C SER A 505 -19.26 -13.07 -19.92
N LYS A 506 -18.48 -13.61 -20.88
CA LYS A 506 -19.01 -14.68 -21.76
C LYS A 506 -19.38 -15.93 -20.97
N LYS A 507 -18.57 -16.28 -19.95
CA LYS A 507 -18.75 -17.46 -19.10
C LYS A 507 -18.69 -17.05 -17.65
N VAL A 508 -19.71 -17.40 -16.86
CA VAL A 508 -19.71 -17.19 -15.41
C VAL A 508 -19.64 -18.55 -14.75
N ILE A 509 -18.57 -18.83 -14.01
CA ILE A 509 -18.30 -20.12 -13.38
C ILE A 509 -18.11 -19.89 -11.88
N ASN A 510 -18.94 -20.53 -11.08
CA ASN A 510 -18.83 -20.61 -9.64
C ASN A 510 -18.70 -22.09 -9.26
N GLU A 511 -17.53 -22.51 -8.79
CA GLU A 511 -17.25 -23.92 -8.56
C GLU A 511 -16.40 -24.17 -7.31
N ARG A 512 -16.22 -25.44 -6.97
CA ARG A 512 -15.21 -25.86 -5.99
C ARG A 512 -13.82 -25.83 -6.63
N TYR A 513 -12.80 -25.67 -5.80
CA TYR A 513 -11.42 -25.85 -6.21
C TYR A 513 -11.10 -27.32 -6.43
N ARG A 514 -11.47 -28.19 -5.48
CA ARG A 514 -11.26 -29.64 -5.58
C ARG A 514 -12.35 -30.41 -4.85
N MET A 515 -13.02 -31.29 -5.57
CA MET A 515 -13.88 -32.32 -4.99
C MET A 515 -13.69 -33.61 -5.77
N GLU A 516 -13.27 -34.66 -5.06
CA GLU A 516 -13.04 -36.00 -5.62
C GLU A 516 -13.76 -36.98 -4.70
N SER A 517 -14.61 -37.82 -5.27
CA SER A 517 -15.38 -38.81 -4.52
C SER A 517 -15.37 -40.15 -5.22
N ASP A 518 -15.14 -41.20 -4.44
CA ASP A 518 -15.44 -42.58 -4.80
C ASP A 518 -16.89 -42.88 -4.39
N PHE A 519 -17.55 -43.84 -5.02
CA PHE A 519 -18.93 -44.21 -4.67
C PHE A 519 -18.96 -45.58 -4.00
N SER A 520 -19.41 -45.62 -2.75
CA SER A 520 -19.68 -46.88 -2.08
C SER A 520 -21.18 -47.20 -2.15
N VAL A 521 -21.51 -48.40 -2.62
CA VAL A 521 -22.88 -48.92 -2.55
C VAL A 521 -23.08 -49.55 -1.18
N GLN A 522 -23.91 -48.91 -0.34
CA GLN A 522 -24.34 -49.46 0.93
C GLN A 522 -25.75 -50.06 0.79
N GLU A 523 -25.92 -51.35 1.11
CA GLU A 523 -27.25 -51.94 1.26
C GLU A 523 -27.77 -51.67 2.68
N ARG A 524 -28.84 -50.90 2.81
CA ARG A 524 -29.60 -50.74 4.05
C ARG A 524 -30.88 -51.54 3.95
N VAL A 525 -31.15 -52.37 4.95
CA VAL A 525 -32.46 -53.05 5.05
C VAL A 525 -33.38 -52.16 5.86
N VAL A 526 -34.38 -51.55 5.21
CA VAL A 526 -35.43 -50.76 5.86
C VAL A 526 -36.75 -51.49 5.62
N ASN A 527 -37.46 -51.87 6.68
CA ASN A 527 -38.74 -52.59 6.61
C ASN A 527 -38.73 -53.83 5.70
N ASN A 528 -37.72 -54.72 5.83
CA ASN A 528 -37.51 -55.91 4.96
C ASN A 528 -37.32 -55.60 3.47
N THR A 529 -37.17 -54.34 3.09
CA THR A 529 -36.82 -53.93 1.74
C THR A 529 -35.33 -53.58 1.73
N ARG A 530 -34.56 -54.20 0.82
CA ARG A 530 -33.15 -53.84 0.61
C ARG A 530 -33.11 -52.57 -0.22
N GLU A 531 -32.80 -51.46 0.42
CA GLU A 531 -32.50 -50.22 -0.26
C GLU A 531 -31.00 -50.14 -0.51
N LYS A 532 -30.60 -49.94 -1.77
CA LYS A 532 -29.22 -49.63 -2.12
C LYS A 532 -29.05 -48.12 -2.09
N HIS A 533 -28.23 -47.65 -1.16
CA HIS A 533 -27.83 -46.26 -1.04
C HIS A 533 -26.44 -46.13 -1.66
N VAL A 534 -26.30 -45.25 -2.67
CA VAL A 534 -24.99 -44.87 -3.19
C VAL A 534 -24.51 -43.70 -2.35
N LEU A 535 -23.53 -43.93 -1.47
CA LEU A 535 -22.95 -42.87 -0.65
C LEU A 535 -21.66 -42.37 -1.28
N PRO A 536 -21.55 -41.04 -1.54
CA PRO A 536 -20.30 -40.45 -1.97
C PRO A 536 -19.30 -40.54 -0.83
N ASN A 537 -18.18 -41.17 -1.11
CA ASN A 537 -17.01 -41.24 -0.27
C ASN A 537 -15.99 -40.20 -0.76
N PHE A 538 -16.03 -39.01 -0.19
CA PHE A 538 -15.11 -37.93 -0.57
C PHE A 538 -13.66 -38.28 -0.19
N LEU A 539 -12.78 -38.24 -1.19
CA LEU A 539 -11.34 -38.37 -1.07
C LEU A 539 -10.68 -37.00 -0.87
N HIS A 540 -11.20 -35.98 -1.54
CA HIS A 540 -10.73 -34.60 -1.40
C HIS A 540 -11.90 -33.64 -1.37
N TYR A 541 -11.79 -32.59 -0.56
CA TYR A 541 -12.87 -31.62 -0.36
C TYR A 541 -12.32 -30.22 -0.09
N SER A 542 -12.67 -29.26 -0.95
CA SER A 542 -12.51 -27.82 -0.71
C SER A 542 -13.84 -27.19 -0.33
N SER A 543 -13.85 -26.00 0.28
CA SER A 543 -15.10 -25.25 0.53
C SER A 543 -15.85 -24.95 -0.78
N PRO A 544 -17.17 -24.78 -0.77
CA PRO A 544 -17.91 -24.30 -1.96
C PRO A 544 -17.45 -22.89 -2.34
N GLY A 545 -17.48 -22.55 -3.63
CA GLY A 545 -17.39 -21.16 -4.07
C GLY A 545 -18.66 -20.41 -3.63
N GLN A 546 -18.52 -19.18 -3.15
CA GLN A 546 -19.65 -18.38 -2.70
C GLN A 546 -19.74 -17.07 -3.48
N ILE A 547 -20.90 -16.82 -4.09
CA ILE A 547 -21.31 -15.51 -4.59
C ILE A 547 -22.47 -15.06 -3.73
N ARG A 548 -22.30 -13.99 -2.96
CA ARG A 548 -23.33 -13.46 -2.06
C ARG A 548 -23.59 -11.99 -2.34
N SER A 549 -24.86 -11.61 -2.41
CA SER A 549 -25.28 -10.22 -2.57
C SER A 549 -26.36 -9.83 -1.58
N ILE A 550 -26.09 -8.82 -0.76
CA ILE A 550 -27.07 -8.08 0.03
C ILE A 550 -27.38 -6.79 -0.74
N GLY A 551 -28.51 -6.75 -1.43
CA GLY A 551 -28.81 -5.77 -2.47
C GLY A 551 -29.03 -6.42 -3.84
N LYS A 552 -28.86 -5.65 -4.92
CA LYS A 552 -29.15 -6.10 -6.28
C LYS A 552 -28.03 -6.99 -6.81
N PHE A 553 -28.38 -8.19 -7.26
CA PHE A 553 -27.47 -9.06 -8.01
C PHE A 553 -27.85 -9.05 -9.48
N LYS A 554 -26.89 -8.69 -10.34
CA LYS A 554 -27.08 -8.62 -11.78
C LYS A 554 -25.97 -9.40 -12.47
N VAL A 555 -26.33 -10.41 -13.25
CA VAL A 555 -25.38 -11.20 -14.03
C VAL A 555 -25.77 -11.20 -15.50
N LYS A 556 -24.80 -10.91 -16.36
CA LYS A 556 -24.94 -10.95 -17.81
C LYS A 556 -23.89 -11.90 -18.39
N SER A 557 -24.37 -12.98 -19.00
CA SER A 557 -23.56 -13.98 -19.68
C SER A 557 -24.01 -14.20 -21.11
N SER A 558 -23.06 -14.27 -22.05
CA SER A 558 -23.37 -14.54 -23.46
C SER A 558 -23.30 -16.02 -23.83
N GLU A 559 -22.71 -16.88 -22.99
CA GLU A 559 -22.62 -18.32 -23.25
C GLU A 559 -23.30 -19.16 -22.18
N PHE A 560 -22.88 -19.05 -20.91
CA PHE A 560 -23.53 -19.76 -19.81
C PHE A 560 -23.17 -19.19 -18.43
N PHE A 561 -24.00 -19.51 -17.45
CA PHE A 561 -23.70 -19.42 -16.03
C PHE A 561 -23.70 -20.85 -15.46
N LEU A 562 -22.55 -21.30 -14.96
CA LEU A 562 -22.36 -22.56 -14.26
C LEU A 562 -22.17 -22.31 -12.75
N ASN A 563 -23.02 -22.91 -11.93
CA ASN A 563 -22.85 -23.06 -10.50
C ASN A 563 -22.65 -24.55 -10.18
N ASP A 564 -21.42 -24.97 -9.92
CA ASP A 564 -21.06 -26.37 -9.67
C ASP A 564 -20.69 -26.59 -8.20
N SER A 565 -21.55 -27.31 -7.50
CA SER A 565 -21.39 -27.70 -6.10
C SER A 565 -21.07 -26.52 -5.18
N SER A 566 -21.58 -25.34 -5.53
CA SER A 566 -21.24 -24.02 -5.00
C SER A 566 -22.50 -23.23 -4.65
N PHE A 567 -22.34 -22.06 -4.02
CA PHE A 567 -23.46 -21.26 -3.52
C PHE A 567 -23.56 -19.91 -4.21
N VAL A 568 -24.81 -19.56 -4.55
CA VAL A 568 -25.21 -18.22 -4.99
C VAL A 568 -26.37 -17.77 -4.11
N GLU A 569 -26.15 -16.76 -3.27
CA GLU A 569 -27.10 -16.27 -2.29
C GLU A 569 -27.43 -14.80 -2.58
N VAL A 570 -28.71 -14.49 -2.80
CA VAL A 570 -29.16 -13.14 -3.13
C VAL A 570 -30.25 -12.71 -2.15
N PHE A 571 -29.96 -11.64 -1.42
CA PHE A 571 -30.84 -11.00 -0.46
C PHE A 571 -31.25 -9.65 -1.04
N GLY A 572 -32.08 -9.69 -2.08
CA GLY A 572 -32.50 -8.54 -2.87
C GLY A 572 -33.01 -8.93 -4.25
N GLU A 573 -32.99 -7.98 -5.20
CA GLU A 573 -33.41 -8.23 -6.58
C GLU A 573 -32.32 -8.99 -7.35
N MET A 574 -32.71 -10.05 -8.06
CA MET A 574 -31.83 -10.81 -8.95
C MET A 574 -32.22 -10.62 -10.43
N GLU A 575 -31.27 -10.22 -11.26
CA GLU A 575 -31.41 -10.15 -12.72
C GLU A 575 -30.37 -11.07 -13.37
N VAL A 576 -30.84 -12.15 -14.01
CA VAL A 576 -29.99 -13.13 -14.71
C VAL A 576 -30.27 -13.06 -16.20
N ASN A 577 -29.29 -12.59 -16.96
CA ASN A 577 -29.34 -12.59 -18.42
C ASN A 577 -28.28 -13.56 -18.96
N THR A 578 -28.66 -14.81 -19.19
CA THR A 578 -27.77 -15.86 -19.74
C THR A 578 -28.58 -16.79 -20.65
N PRO A 579 -28.04 -17.26 -21.78
CA PRO A 579 -28.76 -18.22 -22.62
C PRO A 579 -28.83 -19.62 -21.98
N LYS A 580 -27.92 -19.95 -21.05
CA LYS A 580 -27.88 -21.23 -20.33
C LYS A 580 -27.50 -21.03 -18.87
N LEU A 581 -28.21 -21.71 -17.98
CA LEU A 581 -27.93 -21.78 -16.54
C LEU A 581 -27.75 -23.26 -16.17
N TYR A 582 -26.57 -23.61 -15.66
CA TYR A 582 -26.25 -24.93 -15.15
C TYR A 582 -26.08 -24.84 -13.64
N ASN A 583 -26.79 -25.69 -12.90
CA ASN A 583 -26.68 -25.78 -11.45
C ASN A 583 -26.49 -27.25 -11.06
N TYR A 584 -25.29 -27.60 -10.60
CA TYR A 584 -24.99 -28.92 -10.07
C TYR A 584 -24.87 -28.81 -8.55
N GLY A 585 -25.61 -29.63 -7.81
CA GLY A 585 -25.61 -29.63 -6.35
C GLY A 585 -25.25 -30.99 -5.79
N LEU A 586 -24.80 -31.00 -4.53
CA LEU A 586 -24.73 -32.23 -3.74
C LEU A 586 -26.11 -32.49 -3.13
N GLN A 587 -26.69 -33.65 -3.39
CA GLN A 587 -27.96 -34.04 -2.77
C GLN A 587 -27.77 -34.22 -1.26
N VAL A 588 -28.33 -33.30 -0.48
CA VAL A 588 -28.56 -33.51 0.96
C VAL A 588 -29.88 -34.29 1.07
N THR A 589 -29.88 -35.39 1.83
CA THR A 589 -31.07 -36.25 1.95
C THR A 589 -32.28 -35.46 2.45
N LYS A 590 -33.45 -35.79 1.88
CA LYS A 590 -34.76 -35.14 2.14
C LYS A 590 -35.09 -35.09 3.64
N GLU A 591 -34.57 -36.01 4.43
CA GLU A 591 -34.77 -36.09 5.88
C GLU A 591 -34.15 -34.93 6.66
N LEU A 592 -33.00 -34.38 6.24
CA LEU A 592 -32.35 -33.26 6.93
C LEU A 592 -33.08 -31.93 6.67
N VAL A 593 -33.55 -31.73 5.43
CA VAL A 593 -34.27 -30.52 5.00
C VAL A 593 -35.70 -30.51 5.53
N MET A 594 -36.35 -31.68 5.63
CA MET A 594 -37.68 -31.79 6.19
C MET A 594 -37.71 -31.75 7.72
N SER A 595 -36.71 -32.29 8.43
CA SER A 595 -36.77 -32.27 9.91
C SER A 595 -36.60 -30.87 10.50
N GLU A 596 -35.75 -30.02 9.93
CA GLU A 596 -35.54 -28.64 10.44
C GLU A 596 -36.49 -27.62 9.77
N GLY A 597 -36.84 -27.83 8.50
CA GLY A 597 -37.71 -26.93 7.75
C GLY A 597 -39.20 -27.08 8.06
N LEU A 598 -39.73 -28.31 8.24
CA LEU A 598 -41.14 -28.51 8.60
C LEU A 598 -41.42 -28.24 10.08
N GLU A 599 -40.46 -28.39 10.99
CA GLU A 599 -40.69 -28.01 12.40
C GLU A 599 -40.91 -26.50 12.53
N GLN A 600 -40.18 -25.69 11.75
CA GLN A 600 -40.38 -24.23 11.70
C GLN A 600 -41.64 -23.84 10.89
N PHE A 601 -41.94 -24.53 9.78
CA PHE A 601 -43.14 -24.25 8.97
C PHE A 601 -44.45 -24.71 9.63
N GLU A 602 -44.48 -25.85 10.32
CA GLU A 602 -45.65 -26.32 11.06
C GLU A 602 -45.91 -25.48 12.31
N GLN A 603 -44.86 -24.93 12.96
CA GLN A 603 -45.04 -23.96 14.04
C GLN A 603 -45.65 -22.66 13.51
N TYR A 604 -45.24 -22.20 12.33
CA TYR A 604 -45.82 -21.02 11.66
C TYR A 604 -47.26 -21.26 11.18
N ALA A 605 -47.56 -22.43 10.60
CA ALA A 605 -48.89 -22.78 10.10
C ALA A 605 -49.92 -22.97 11.23
N ARG A 606 -49.49 -23.35 12.44
CA ARG A 606 -50.37 -23.43 13.62
C ARG A 606 -50.74 -22.05 14.19
N CYS A 607 -50.00 -21.00 13.87
CA CYS A 607 -50.33 -19.62 14.27
C CYS A 607 -51.33 -18.92 13.35
N THR A 608 -51.71 -19.52 12.21
CA THR A 608 -52.61 -18.90 11.21
C THR A 608 -54.00 -19.55 11.14
N SER A 609 -54.28 -20.62 11.89
CA SER A 609 -55.65 -21.13 12.06
C SER A 609 -56.36 -20.35 13.17
N ILE A 610 -57.55 -19.81 12.86
CA ILE A 610 -58.22 -18.80 13.68
C ILE A 610 -58.95 -19.38 14.93
N ASP A 611 -59.00 -20.70 15.12
CA ASP A 611 -59.85 -21.31 16.15
C ASP A 611 -59.17 -22.35 17.07
N ASP A 612 -57.85 -22.51 17.05
CA ASP A 612 -57.19 -23.56 17.84
C ASP A 612 -56.53 -23.10 19.15
N TYR A 613 -56.66 -23.97 20.15
CA TYR A 613 -55.90 -23.91 21.40
C TYR A 613 -54.76 -24.93 21.33
N ILE A 614 -53.58 -24.55 21.82
CA ILE A 614 -52.40 -25.40 21.85
C ILE A 614 -52.08 -25.83 23.30
N TRP A 615 -51.53 -27.04 23.44
CA TRP A 615 -51.13 -27.58 24.73
C TRP A 615 -49.65 -27.32 24.98
N VAL A 616 -49.34 -26.49 25.97
CA VAL A 616 -47.97 -26.17 26.41
C VAL A 616 -47.83 -26.63 27.85
N ASN A 617 -46.86 -27.52 28.11
CA ASN A 617 -46.60 -28.08 29.45
C ASN A 617 -47.85 -28.63 30.16
N GLY A 618 -48.73 -29.30 29.42
CA GLY A 618 -49.95 -29.88 29.98
C GLY A 618 -51.05 -28.86 30.34
N ARG A 619 -50.99 -27.63 29.80
CA ARG A 619 -52.08 -26.64 29.88
C ARG A 619 -52.53 -26.20 28.49
N ARG A 620 -53.83 -26.00 28.32
CA ARG A 620 -54.46 -25.51 27.10
C ARG A 620 -54.40 -23.98 27.08
N VAL A 621 -53.73 -23.41 26.09
CA VAL A 621 -53.52 -21.95 25.92
C VAL A 621 -54.08 -21.52 24.56
N PRO A 622 -54.74 -20.34 24.43
CA PRO A 622 -55.16 -19.81 23.13
C PRO A 622 -53.93 -19.58 22.23
N ALA A 623 -53.98 -19.98 20.95
CA ALA A 623 -52.84 -19.84 20.04
C ALA A 623 -52.36 -18.38 19.90
N GLN A 624 -53.25 -17.39 20.04
CA GLN A 624 -52.92 -15.96 19.99
C GLN A 624 -51.94 -15.52 21.09
N ASP A 625 -52.05 -16.04 22.31
CA ASP A 625 -51.20 -15.62 23.44
C ASP A 625 -49.78 -16.23 23.36
N TYR A 626 -49.62 -17.31 22.60
CA TYR A 626 -48.32 -17.93 22.33
C TYR A 626 -47.62 -17.28 21.13
N CYS A 627 -48.38 -16.88 20.10
CA CYS A 627 -47.86 -16.33 18.85
C CYS A 627 -47.63 -14.81 18.87
N SER A 628 -48.13 -14.07 19.89
CA SER A 628 -47.94 -12.62 20.01
C SER A 628 -46.49 -12.18 20.30
N GLY A 629 -45.58 -13.12 20.59
CA GLY A 629 -44.14 -12.84 20.67
C GLY A 629 -43.38 -12.98 19.34
N ILE A 630 -44.03 -13.47 18.27
CA ILE A 630 -43.38 -13.87 17.01
C ILE A 630 -43.82 -12.99 15.82
N LEU A 631 -44.92 -12.24 15.91
CA LEU A 631 -45.60 -11.63 14.75
C LEU A 631 -45.70 -10.09 14.75
N GLU A 632 -44.71 -9.36 15.26
CA GLU A 632 -44.57 -7.94 14.88
C GLU A 632 -43.57 -7.81 13.72
N GLU A 633 -44.10 -7.40 12.56
CA GLU A 633 -43.43 -6.99 11.30
C GLU A 633 -43.05 -8.07 10.27
N ALA A 634 -44.06 -8.57 9.53
CA ALA A 634 -43.82 -9.15 8.20
C ALA A 634 -44.99 -8.83 7.24
N ASP A 635 -44.86 -7.73 6.49
CA ASP A 635 -45.71 -7.42 5.34
C ASP A 635 -45.11 -8.11 4.10
N THR A 636 -45.74 -9.18 3.60
CA THR A 636 -45.26 -9.92 2.42
C THR A 636 -46.33 -9.98 1.33
N THR A 637 -46.04 -9.34 0.19
CA THR A 637 -46.71 -9.60 -1.09
C THR A 637 -45.83 -10.53 -1.93
N VAL A 638 -46.27 -11.78 -2.09
CA VAL A 638 -45.64 -12.77 -2.97
C VAL A 638 -46.12 -12.54 -4.40
N VAL A 639 -45.21 -12.25 -5.33
CA VAL A 639 -45.49 -12.28 -6.78
C VAL A 639 -45.02 -13.62 -7.32
N SER A 640 -45.97 -14.48 -7.71
CA SER A 640 -45.70 -15.77 -8.34
C SER A 640 -45.23 -15.58 -9.79
N VAL A 641 -44.11 -16.21 -10.17
CA VAL A 641 -43.76 -16.44 -11.57
C VAL A 641 -44.11 -17.89 -11.91
N ASP A 642 -45.00 -18.07 -12.87
CA ASP A 642 -45.46 -19.36 -13.38
C ASP A 642 -44.35 -20.02 -14.23
N VAL A 643 -43.70 -21.05 -13.69
CA VAL A 643 -42.75 -21.91 -14.42
C VAL A 643 -43.40 -23.28 -14.59
N LYS A 644 -44.01 -23.51 -15.75
CA LYS A 644 -44.52 -24.83 -16.14
C LYS A 644 -43.37 -25.76 -16.54
N GLU A 645 -43.50 -26.99 -16.03
CA GLU A 645 -42.71 -28.21 -16.27
C GLU A 645 -41.35 -28.30 -15.56
N ILE A 646 -41.40 -28.73 -14.29
CA ILE A 646 -40.28 -29.38 -13.58
C ILE A 646 -40.76 -30.76 -13.10
N ASP A 647 -40.50 -31.78 -13.91
CA ASP A 647 -40.34 -33.16 -13.44
C ASP A 647 -38.84 -33.46 -13.34
N THR A 648 -38.16 -32.86 -12.36
CA THR A 648 -36.90 -33.39 -11.78
C THR A 648 -36.68 -32.77 -10.39
N LEU A 649 -36.78 -33.60 -9.34
CA LEU A 649 -36.36 -33.28 -7.97
C LEU A 649 -34.92 -32.75 -7.97
N PHE A 650 -34.61 -31.55 -7.46
CA PHE A 650 -33.37 -31.22 -6.72
C PHE A 650 -33.52 -29.81 -6.12
N TYR A 651 -33.40 -29.65 -4.80
CA TYR A 651 -33.17 -28.34 -4.18
C TYR A 651 -31.66 -28.06 -4.32
N ALA A 652 -31.29 -27.15 -5.22
CA ALA A 652 -29.91 -26.72 -5.43
C ALA A 652 -29.85 -25.22 -5.13
N GLY A 653 -29.05 -24.82 -4.14
CA GLY A 653 -29.07 -23.50 -3.51
C GLY A 653 -28.93 -22.31 -4.47
N MET A 654 -30.08 -21.88 -5.00
CA MET A 654 -30.45 -20.50 -5.28
C MET A 654 -31.63 -20.22 -4.35
N GLY A 655 -31.41 -19.45 -3.28
CA GLY A 655 -32.44 -19.06 -2.32
C GLY A 655 -32.48 -17.55 -2.16
N VAL A 656 -33.68 -16.98 -2.14
CA VAL A 656 -33.95 -15.63 -1.65
C VAL A 656 -34.52 -15.81 -0.25
N LEU A 657 -33.82 -15.35 0.79
CA LEU A 657 -34.25 -15.47 2.18
C LEU A 657 -34.65 -14.10 2.74
N SER A 658 -35.60 -14.10 3.68
CA SER A 658 -36.05 -12.89 4.42
C SER A 658 -35.08 -12.48 5.53
N THR A 659 -35.20 -11.23 5.97
CA THR A 659 -34.11 -10.39 6.50
C THR A 659 -33.69 -10.58 7.98
N SER A 660 -34.42 -11.31 8.83
CA SER A 660 -34.22 -11.24 10.30
C SER A 660 -33.06 -12.08 10.86
N ASP A 661 -32.98 -13.38 10.56
CA ASP A 661 -31.90 -14.27 11.04
C ASP A 661 -30.52 -13.92 10.41
N PHE A 662 -30.58 -13.18 9.30
CA PHE A 662 -29.49 -12.76 8.44
C PHE A 662 -28.66 -11.57 8.97
N GLU A 663 -29.24 -10.69 9.79
CA GLU A 663 -28.47 -9.59 10.39
C GLU A 663 -27.50 -10.08 11.47
N ALA A 664 -27.77 -11.22 12.10
CA ALA A 664 -26.92 -11.79 13.15
C ALA A 664 -25.63 -12.41 12.56
N ASP A 665 -25.76 -13.24 11.53
CA ASP A 665 -24.61 -13.91 10.90
C ASP A 665 -23.69 -12.94 10.13
N ASN A 666 -24.25 -11.89 9.51
CA ASN A 666 -23.46 -10.85 8.84
C ASN A 666 -22.75 -9.91 9.82
N ARG A 667 -23.35 -9.59 10.96
CA ARG A 667 -22.65 -8.91 12.06
C ARG A 667 -21.45 -9.75 12.49
N HIS A 668 -21.61 -11.05 12.67
CA HIS A 668 -20.50 -11.94 13.04
C HIS A 668 -19.40 -12.04 11.99
N LEU A 669 -19.71 -12.21 10.69
CA LEU A 669 -18.67 -12.30 9.65
C LEU A 669 -17.95 -10.96 9.43
N SER A 670 -18.69 -9.85 9.41
CA SER A 670 -18.10 -8.51 9.30
C SER A 670 -17.25 -8.18 10.53
N GLN A 671 -17.73 -8.48 11.74
CA GLN A 671 -16.95 -8.35 12.98
C GLN A 671 -15.75 -9.28 13.01
N ASN A 672 -15.83 -10.51 12.48
CA ASN A 672 -14.69 -11.43 12.41
C ASN A 672 -13.62 -10.91 11.46
N ILE A 673 -14.01 -10.35 10.31
CA ILE A 673 -13.08 -9.68 9.39
C ILE A 673 -12.46 -8.46 10.07
N GLN A 674 -13.26 -7.61 10.71
CA GLN A 674 -12.77 -6.44 11.45
C GLN A 674 -11.85 -6.81 12.63
N ASN A 675 -12.19 -7.85 13.39
CA ASN A 675 -11.41 -8.35 14.52
C ASN A 675 -10.10 -8.99 14.05
N TYR A 676 -10.14 -9.79 12.97
CA TYR A 676 -8.94 -10.33 12.34
C TYR A 676 -8.00 -9.21 11.87
N ILE A 677 -8.55 -8.16 11.24
CA ILE A 677 -7.82 -6.95 10.83
C ILE A 677 -7.19 -6.26 12.06
N LEU A 678 -7.99 -6.02 13.11
CA LEU A 678 -7.54 -5.35 14.33
C LEU A 678 -6.44 -6.14 15.05
N GLN A 679 -6.55 -7.46 15.12
CA GLN A 679 -5.55 -8.33 15.74
C GLN A 679 -4.24 -8.36 14.96
N ARG A 680 -4.30 -8.42 13.62
CA ARG A 680 -3.11 -8.32 12.75
C ARG A 680 -2.43 -6.97 12.92
N TYR A 681 -3.21 -5.89 12.92
CA TYR A 681 -2.72 -4.52 13.08
C TYR A 681 -2.06 -4.29 14.45
N LYS A 682 -2.67 -4.76 15.54
CA LYS A 682 -2.09 -4.74 16.89
C LYS A 682 -0.74 -5.48 16.94
N LYS A 683 -0.66 -6.66 16.31
CA LYS A 683 0.57 -7.48 16.27
C LYS A 683 1.70 -6.81 15.49
N ASP A 684 1.37 -6.05 14.45
CA ASP A 684 2.37 -5.36 13.63
C ASP A 684 2.77 -4.00 14.23
N ILE A 685 1.85 -3.27 14.89
CA ILE A 685 2.19 -2.10 15.72
C ILE A 685 3.10 -2.48 16.89
N ALA A 686 2.81 -3.58 17.59
CA ALA A 686 3.63 -4.04 18.72
C ALA A 686 5.07 -4.39 18.32
N LYS A 687 5.35 -4.63 17.04
CA LYS A 687 6.70 -4.83 16.50
C LYS A 687 7.40 -3.53 16.09
N VAL A 688 6.66 -2.43 15.96
CA VAL A 688 7.14 -1.15 15.42
C VAL A 688 7.24 -0.08 16.52
N ALA A 689 6.58 -0.27 17.67
CA ALA A 689 6.68 0.66 18.79
C ALA A 689 8.12 0.72 19.37
N PRO A 690 8.79 1.88 19.36
CA PRO A 690 10.05 2.06 20.07
C PRO A 690 9.81 2.04 21.59
N GLU A 691 10.77 1.52 22.35
CA GLU A 691 10.80 1.55 23.81
C GLU A 691 10.61 3.01 24.31
N VAL A 692 9.45 3.29 24.91
CA VAL A 692 9.18 4.57 25.56
C VAL A 692 9.93 4.58 26.90
N PRO A 693 10.76 5.60 27.20
CA PRO A 693 11.45 5.68 28.48
C PRO A 693 10.46 5.98 29.61
N THR A 694 10.59 5.25 30.71
CA THR A 694 9.85 5.47 31.94
C THR A 694 10.51 6.58 32.76
N HIS A 695 9.76 7.59 33.23
CA HIS A 695 9.87 8.05 34.62
C HIS A 695 8.81 9.06 35.08
N SER A 696 8.59 8.97 36.39
CA SER A 696 7.94 9.84 37.38
C SER A 696 7.95 11.35 37.09
N GLU A 697 6.77 11.96 37.19
CA GLU A 697 6.46 13.29 37.78
C GLU A 697 5.20 13.85 37.11
N CYS A 698 4.01 13.57 37.67
CA CYS A 698 2.79 14.31 37.36
C CYS A 698 1.93 14.43 38.62
N SER A 699 1.76 15.66 39.10
CA SER A 699 0.89 16.03 40.22
C SER A 699 -0.13 17.08 39.78
N GLY A 700 -1.41 16.83 40.09
CA GLY A 700 -2.38 17.89 40.42
C GLY A 700 -3.53 18.18 39.43
N GLY A 701 -4.76 18.02 39.94
CA GLY A 701 -5.88 18.96 39.72
C GLY A 701 -7.07 18.47 38.86
N LEU A 702 -8.19 18.12 39.50
CA LEU A 702 -9.51 17.91 38.86
C LEU A 702 -10.19 19.26 38.55
N LEU A 703 -10.66 19.44 37.31
CA LEU A 703 -11.60 20.50 36.91
C LEU A 703 -12.83 19.87 36.25
N ASP A 704 -14.00 20.31 36.67
CA ASP A 704 -15.35 19.83 36.31
C ASP A 704 -15.92 20.67 35.16
N PRO A 705 -16.40 20.10 34.03
CA PRO A 705 -16.92 20.89 32.92
C PRO A 705 -18.44 21.10 33.00
N THR A 706 -18.88 22.36 33.12
CA THR A 706 -20.28 22.79 32.87
C THR A 706 -20.53 23.09 31.39
N LEU A 707 -21.66 22.59 30.87
CA LEU A 707 -22.14 22.75 29.49
C LEU A 707 -22.96 24.06 29.33
N ASP A 708 -22.68 24.88 28.32
CA ASP A 708 -23.54 26.02 27.90
C ASP A 708 -24.29 25.67 26.60
N LEU A 709 -25.62 25.58 26.70
CA LEU A 709 -26.53 25.11 25.65
C LEU A 709 -26.97 26.21 24.66
N SER A 710 -26.41 27.42 24.73
CA SER A 710 -26.94 28.57 23.96
C SER A 710 -26.39 28.75 22.54
N THR A 711 -25.36 28.00 22.10
CA THR A 711 -24.67 28.29 20.82
C THR A 711 -24.58 27.15 19.81
N GLY A 712 -25.11 25.95 20.09
CA GLY A 712 -25.15 24.85 19.12
C GLY A 712 -23.78 24.37 18.60
N ASN A 713 -22.67 24.79 19.22
CA ASN A 713 -21.31 24.39 18.85
C ASN A 713 -20.67 23.60 19.98
N VAL A 714 -20.29 22.35 19.71
CA VAL A 714 -19.43 21.56 20.61
C VAL A 714 -17.99 22.01 20.42
N ARG A 715 -17.41 22.68 21.43
CA ARG A 715 -15.97 22.92 21.51
C ARG A 715 -15.33 21.80 22.34
N ILE A 716 -14.64 20.88 21.68
CA ILE A 716 -13.73 19.94 22.35
C ILE A 716 -12.47 20.73 22.74
N ILE A 717 -12.33 21.04 24.03
CA ILE A 717 -11.06 21.50 24.58
C ILE A 717 -10.21 20.26 24.80
N HIS A 718 -9.14 20.11 24.02
CA HIS A 718 -8.14 19.07 24.27
C HIS A 718 -7.36 19.42 25.54
N SER A 719 -7.69 18.79 26.65
CA SER A 719 -6.82 18.70 27.83
C SER A 719 -6.04 17.38 27.78
N TYR A 720 -4.71 17.49 27.86
CA TYR A 720 -3.80 16.34 27.89
C TYR A 720 -4.02 15.53 29.18
N PHE A 721 -4.45 14.27 29.03
CA PHE A 721 -4.41 13.29 30.12
C PHE A 721 -3.01 12.66 30.17
N CYS A 722 -2.32 12.81 31.29
CA CYS A 722 -1.22 11.93 31.65
C CYS A 722 -1.83 10.58 32.08
N ALA A 723 -1.81 9.60 31.17
CA ALA A 723 -2.29 8.26 31.47
C ALA A 723 -1.37 7.58 32.49
N ALA A 724 -1.93 7.13 33.61
CA ALA A 724 -1.36 6.07 34.45
C ALA A 724 -1.15 4.80 33.61
N PRO A 725 -0.23 3.88 33.98
CA PRO A 725 0.10 2.74 33.13
C PRO A 725 -1.17 1.93 32.83
N ALA A 726 -1.44 1.76 31.54
CA ALA A 726 -2.56 0.98 31.05
C ALA A 726 -2.43 -0.47 31.54
N THR A 727 -3.22 -0.83 32.55
CA THR A 727 -3.63 -2.23 32.69
C THR A 727 -4.58 -2.53 31.53
N ASN A 728 -4.62 -3.77 31.04
CA ASN A 728 -5.55 -4.19 29.98
C ASN A 728 -7.00 -3.83 30.32
N GLU A 729 -7.33 -3.84 31.61
CA GLU A 729 -8.61 -3.44 32.18
C GLU A 729 -8.97 -1.96 31.94
N GLY A 730 -7.98 -1.05 31.94
CA GLY A 730 -8.19 0.37 31.66
C GLY A 730 -8.44 0.67 30.18
N ILE A 731 -7.85 -0.13 29.28
CA ILE A 731 -8.10 -0.03 27.84
C ILE A 731 -9.47 -0.61 27.51
N GLU A 732 -9.84 -1.74 28.11
CA GLU A 732 -11.17 -2.35 27.94
C GLU A 732 -12.27 -1.41 28.42
N ARG A 733 -12.11 -0.79 29.59
CA ARG A 733 -13.08 0.17 30.12
C ARG A 733 -13.18 1.46 29.29
N PHE A 734 -12.08 1.98 28.77
CA PHE A 734 -12.11 3.14 27.86
C PHE A 734 -12.81 2.82 26.54
N VAL A 735 -12.64 1.61 26.00
CA VAL A 735 -13.33 1.16 24.78
C VAL A 735 -14.82 0.93 25.04
N GLU A 736 -15.20 0.43 26.21
CA GLU A 736 -16.60 0.28 26.63
C GLU A 736 -17.30 1.63 26.82
N GLU A 737 -16.66 2.57 27.52
CA GLU A 737 -17.21 3.92 27.74
C GLU A 737 -17.32 4.70 26.42
N TRP A 738 -16.34 4.57 25.51
CA TRP A 738 -16.40 5.22 24.19
C TRP A 738 -17.46 4.60 23.25
N ASN A 739 -17.71 3.29 23.36
CA ASN A 739 -18.80 2.63 22.63
C ASN A 739 -20.18 3.02 23.18
N ALA A 740 -20.32 3.19 24.48
CA ALA A 740 -21.57 3.64 25.10
C ALA A 740 -21.96 5.05 24.63
N ASP A 741 -21.00 5.99 24.63
CA ASP A 741 -21.21 7.36 24.16
C ASP A 741 -21.55 7.42 22.66
N TYR A 742 -20.97 6.52 21.85
CA TYR A 742 -21.25 6.43 20.41
C TYR A 742 -22.64 5.83 20.12
N ILE A 743 -23.07 4.84 20.91
CA ILE A 743 -24.42 4.24 20.80
C ILE A 743 -25.48 5.25 21.25
N GLU A 744 -25.26 5.99 22.33
CA GLU A 744 -26.18 7.05 22.78
C GLU A 744 -26.28 8.20 21.75
N LEU A 745 -25.18 8.56 21.09
CA LEU A 745 -25.22 9.51 19.97
C LEU A 745 -26.00 8.96 18.77
N ALA A 746 -25.81 7.69 18.42
CA ALA A 746 -26.47 7.07 17.28
C ALA A 746 -27.98 6.89 17.48
N GLU A 747 -28.44 6.59 18.70
CA GLU A 747 -29.88 6.53 19.04
C GLU A 747 -30.54 7.90 19.07
N LYS A 748 -29.79 8.96 19.43
CA LYS A 748 -30.29 10.33 19.42
C LYS A 748 -30.43 10.94 18.01
N TYR A 749 -29.78 10.34 17.01
CA TYR A 749 -29.83 10.76 15.60
C TYR A 749 -30.58 9.79 14.67
N LYS A 750 -31.13 8.71 15.23
CA LYS A 750 -32.29 8.00 14.66
C LYS A 750 -33.56 8.73 15.04
#